data_AF-L7J864-F1
#
_entry.id   AF-L7J864-F1
#
_cell.length_a   1.000
_cell.length_b   1.000
_cell.length_c   1.000
_cell.angle_alpha   90.00
_cell.angle_beta   90.00
_cell.angle_gamma   90.00
#
_symmetry.space_group_name_H-M   'P 1'
#
loop_
_entity.id
_entity.type
_entity.pdbx_description
1 polymer ?
#
loop_
_entity_poly.entity_id
_entity_poly.type
_entity_poly.pdbx_seq_one_letter_code
_entity_poly.pdbx_strand_id
1 'polypeptide(L)'
;MNGTQPKSPSAALSLASSAKDLIRRLSKISHEKYSFSTASCEPYNTAWVAMVTKEINGQKEWLFPECFYNLLKTQAEDGSWAYHPQSKTTGVLGTAAGLLALLKHLKEPLQIYDVSNNEIRKRIALATESLKIQLQNWDDAQSTNHIGVEIITPSLLAYLEQEDANLRFQFPAQAAIQKMYDAKMSLFKPEYLYEQKVSTAAHSLEAFIGRIDFDRVSGHVWNGSMIASPSSTAVYLIYASVWDDEAEGFLRHVVKAGSGHGDGGVPGTFPTSYFEYSWSGFSVEDLGPKEIGVIADHLEAGFKQEGGIIGFGPNPAPRAPDADDTAKGLMALNLMGRHISPDQMIKTFEGRNHFTTFGSERDPSLTSNCHVLLALLRQPTVSQYYPQIIKTANFICEYWWTSQGRIRDKWHLSYMYPTMLMVEAFGELLHHLEGNSALLETASQKLLWRARICLFQACLRTLLDQDEDGSWEGLPEQTSYAILALAEAQKCSLFNDVAVQLQAAIHRGARFLETHKVGPGEQGWTSKAAYRVEFVAEAYELAALNLAALGSKATGAAVSVAKSLTGPEFEAYIAALKRAPLFSEMPEWKLRASLFESNLFVPMLRGQNDEFETADDKYLDMIAFTWVSLNNRINSCLSTARLYAMMLTSLQSAQAEDISEAGAAPAVPDASELCRLMEAVSKQTPHNNKSLTAELNGSGLPDINGKFETSIGRFIVHVLNLVPAVA
;
A
#
# COMPACT_ATOMS: atom_id res chain seq x y z
N MET A 1 40.56 31.22 -19.70
CA MET A 1 40.70 29.87 -19.14
C MET A 1 39.30 29.36 -18.86
N ASN A 2 38.75 28.58 -19.79
CA ASN A 2 37.42 27.98 -19.68
C ASN A 2 37.55 26.68 -18.88
N GLY A 3 37.07 26.70 -17.63
CA GLY A 3 36.89 25.49 -16.83
C GLY A 3 35.59 24.81 -17.21
N THR A 4 35.66 23.83 -18.11
CA THR A 4 34.60 22.83 -18.30
C THR A 4 34.51 21.94 -17.06
N GLN A 5 33.37 22.01 -16.37
CA GLN A 5 32.98 20.96 -15.41
C GLN A 5 32.81 19.62 -16.15
N PRO A 6 33.34 18.50 -15.64
CA PRO A 6 33.00 17.20 -16.16
C PRO A 6 31.57 16.84 -15.71
N LYS A 7 30.63 16.81 -16.67
CA LYS A 7 29.32 16.13 -16.49
C LYS A 7 29.55 14.65 -16.21
N SER A 8 28.66 14.06 -15.42
CA SER A 8 28.60 12.72 -14.82
C SER A 8 28.07 11.60 -15.76
N PRO A 9 28.85 11.02 -16.67
CA PRO A 9 28.35 10.03 -17.64
C PRO A 9 28.54 8.60 -17.08
N SER A 10 29.40 8.41 -16.07
CA SER A 10 29.82 7.09 -15.58
C SER A 10 28.76 6.41 -14.70
N ALA A 11 28.05 7.17 -13.86
CA ALA A 11 27.04 6.63 -12.94
C ALA A 11 25.75 6.18 -13.68
N ALA A 12 25.28 6.98 -14.64
CA ALA A 12 24.13 6.61 -15.48
C ALA A 12 24.44 5.37 -16.35
N LEU A 13 25.66 5.27 -16.89
CA LEU A 13 26.10 4.09 -17.64
C LEU A 13 26.19 2.83 -16.74
N SER A 14 26.58 2.97 -15.46
CA SER A 14 26.58 1.84 -14.53
C SER A 14 25.17 1.39 -14.14
N LEU A 15 24.23 2.31 -13.91
CA LEU A 15 22.85 1.95 -13.55
C LEU A 15 22.10 1.28 -14.71
N ALA A 16 22.29 1.76 -15.94
CA ALA A 16 21.77 1.09 -17.13
C ALA A 16 22.34 -0.33 -17.30
N SER A 17 23.60 -0.56 -16.88
CA SER A 17 24.19 -1.89 -16.85
C SER A 17 23.54 -2.78 -15.79
N SER A 18 23.26 -2.26 -14.58
CA SER A 18 22.60 -3.00 -13.51
C SER A 18 21.16 -3.38 -13.88
N ALA A 19 20.39 -2.47 -14.50
CA ALA A 19 19.05 -2.77 -15.01
C ALA A 19 19.07 -3.92 -16.04
N LYS A 20 20.04 -3.90 -16.96
CA LYS A 20 20.24 -4.99 -17.92
C LYS A 20 20.64 -6.30 -17.26
N ASP A 21 21.39 -6.27 -16.17
CA ASP A 21 21.76 -7.48 -15.42
C ASP A 21 20.55 -8.11 -14.71
N LEU A 22 19.75 -7.30 -13.99
CA LEU A 22 18.49 -7.73 -13.38
C LEU A 22 17.59 -8.43 -14.38
N ILE A 23 17.45 -7.87 -15.58
CA ILE A 23 16.59 -8.45 -16.61
C ILE A 23 17.18 -9.71 -17.23
N ARG A 24 18.51 -9.78 -17.37
CA ARG A 24 19.16 -11.03 -17.77
C ARG A 24 18.98 -12.13 -16.73
N ARG A 25 18.92 -11.80 -15.43
CA ARG A 25 18.57 -12.76 -14.38
C ARG A 25 17.11 -13.18 -14.49
N LEU A 26 16.18 -12.24 -14.58
CA LEU A 26 14.73 -12.48 -14.77
C LEU A 26 14.39 -13.31 -16.01
N SER A 27 15.04 -13.05 -17.15
CA SER A 27 14.80 -13.80 -18.39
C SER A 27 15.40 -15.22 -18.40
N LYS A 28 16.37 -15.49 -17.51
CA LYS A 28 17.01 -16.82 -17.38
C LYS A 28 16.45 -17.67 -16.27
N ILE A 29 15.81 -17.04 -15.28
CA ILE A 29 15.18 -17.74 -14.16
C ILE A 29 13.78 -18.15 -14.59
N SER A 30 13.63 -19.42 -14.98
CA SER A 30 12.33 -20.02 -15.24
C SER A 30 12.45 -21.54 -15.19
N HIS A 31 11.45 -22.18 -14.61
CA HIS A 31 11.29 -23.63 -14.63
C HIS A 31 10.02 -23.95 -15.42
N GLU A 32 10.12 -24.82 -16.42
CA GLU A 32 9.01 -25.11 -17.34
C GLU A 32 7.69 -25.48 -16.64
N LYS A 33 7.75 -26.32 -15.59
CA LYS A 33 6.56 -26.72 -14.80
C LYS A 33 6.14 -25.75 -13.69
N TYR A 34 7.09 -25.26 -12.88
CA TYR A 34 6.81 -24.59 -11.61
C TYR A 34 7.14 -23.09 -11.63
N SER A 35 7.68 -22.58 -12.73
CA SER A 35 8.17 -21.21 -12.87
C SER A 35 9.18 -20.82 -11.76
N PHE A 36 9.20 -19.56 -11.35
CA PHE A 36 10.06 -19.06 -10.28
C PHE A 36 9.32 -18.11 -9.34
N SER A 37 9.97 -17.84 -8.22
CA SER A 37 9.63 -16.78 -7.28
C SER A 37 10.89 -16.31 -6.59
N THR A 38 11.04 -15.00 -6.39
CA THR A 38 12.04 -14.41 -5.50
C THR A 38 11.44 -13.83 -4.22
N ALA A 39 10.22 -14.27 -3.88
CA ALA A 39 9.58 -13.92 -2.62
C ALA A 39 10.38 -14.50 -1.43
N SER A 40 10.62 -13.69 -0.40
CA SER A 40 11.35 -14.10 0.79
C SER A 40 10.66 -15.24 1.53
N CYS A 41 11.44 -16.06 2.25
CA CYS A 41 10.89 -17.13 3.07
C CYS A 41 9.99 -16.60 4.20
N GLU A 42 8.93 -17.34 4.51
CA GLU A 42 7.99 -17.03 5.57
C GLU A 42 7.98 -18.14 6.63
N PRO A 43 8.43 -17.89 7.87
CA PRO A 43 8.44 -18.91 8.93
C PRO A 43 7.08 -19.57 9.18
N TYR A 44 5.97 -18.85 8.97
CA TYR A 44 4.62 -19.41 9.05
C TYR A 44 4.44 -20.59 8.07
N ASN A 45 4.82 -20.40 6.81
CA ASN A 45 4.68 -21.44 5.79
C ASN A 45 5.70 -22.57 6.00
N THR A 46 6.94 -22.24 6.35
CA THR A 46 7.98 -23.22 6.71
C THR A 46 7.51 -24.15 7.85
N ALA A 47 6.82 -23.62 8.85
CA ALA A 47 6.31 -24.41 9.96
C ALA A 47 5.26 -25.45 9.54
N TRP A 48 4.35 -25.09 8.64
CA TRP A 48 3.38 -26.05 8.11
C TRP A 48 4.05 -27.16 7.29
N VAL A 49 5.02 -26.82 6.44
CA VAL A 49 5.76 -27.81 5.64
C VAL A 49 6.59 -28.74 6.55
N ALA A 50 7.15 -28.22 7.64
CA ALA A 50 7.90 -29.01 8.63
C ALA A 50 7.05 -30.08 9.34
N MET A 51 5.71 -29.98 9.30
CA MET A 51 4.79 -30.91 9.95
C MET A 51 4.24 -32.01 9.02
N VAL A 52 4.70 -32.09 7.77
CA VAL A 52 4.27 -33.14 6.84
C VAL A 52 4.96 -34.46 7.18
N THR A 53 4.19 -35.52 7.40
CA THR A 53 4.72 -36.89 7.58
C THR A 53 4.28 -37.80 6.46
N LYS A 54 5.15 -38.74 6.05
CA LYS A 54 4.83 -39.78 5.07
C LYS A 54 5.31 -41.14 5.60
N GLU A 55 4.58 -42.21 5.31
CA GLU A 55 5.10 -43.56 5.48
C GLU A 55 5.99 -43.94 4.29
N ILE A 56 7.27 -44.22 4.56
CA ILE A 56 8.27 -44.63 3.59
C ILE A 56 8.82 -45.97 4.06
N ASN A 57 8.72 -47.02 3.23
CA ASN A 57 9.14 -48.38 3.58
C ASN A 57 8.54 -48.92 4.91
N GLY A 58 7.30 -48.52 5.23
CA GLY A 58 6.62 -48.90 6.47
C GLY A 58 7.10 -48.14 7.72
N GLN A 59 7.90 -47.09 7.56
CA GLN A 59 8.31 -46.19 8.63
C GLN A 59 7.72 -44.80 8.40
N LYS A 60 7.11 -44.23 9.45
CA LYS A 60 6.63 -42.85 9.43
C LYS A 60 7.82 -41.91 9.60
N GLU A 61 7.97 -40.97 8.68
CA GLU A 61 9.07 -40.00 8.66
C GLU A 61 8.53 -38.58 8.44
N TRP A 62 9.20 -37.57 8.99
CA TRP A 62 9.00 -36.17 8.57
C TRP A 62 9.48 -36.02 7.13
N LEU A 63 8.64 -35.54 6.22
CA LEU A 63 8.97 -35.52 4.79
C LEU A 63 9.97 -34.43 4.41
N PHE A 64 9.98 -33.33 5.18
CA PHE A 64 10.82 -32.15 4.98
C PHE A 64 11.57 -31.77 6.27
N PRO A 65 12.48 -32.62 6.76
CA PRO A 65 13.25 -32.34 7.99
C PRO A 65 14.05 -31.03 7.90
N GLU A 66 14.49 -30.62 6.71
CA GLU A 66 15.15 -29.34 6.45
C GLU A 66 14.31 -28.14 6.89
N CYS A 67 12.98 -28.19 6.73
CA CYS A 67 12.09 -27.11 7.18
C CYS A 67 12.09 -26.99 8.72
N PHE A 68 12.17 -28.12 9.44
CA PHE A 68 12.30 -28.13 10.89
C PHE A 68 13.65 -27.55 11.34
N TYR A 69 14.76 -27.95 10.70
CA TYR A 69 16.06 -27.37 10.98
C TYR A 69 16.12 -25.87 10.67
N ASN A 70 15.41 -25.42 9.62
CA ASN A 70 15.27 -24.00 9.31
C ASN A 70 14.60 -23.24 10.46
N LEU A 71 13.51 -23.77 11.03
CA LEU A 71 12.86 -23.16 12.19
C LEU A 71 13.81 -23.06 13.39
N LEU A 72 14.56 -24.12 13.70
CA LEU A 72 15.55 -24.10 14.78
C LEU A 72 16.64 -23.05 14.54
N LYS A 73 17.10 -22.92 13.29
CA LYS A 73 18.13 -21.95 12.88
C LYS A 73 17.64 -20.51 12.95
N THR A 74 16.37 -20.27 12.61
CA THR A 74 15.80 -18.92 12.43
C THR A 74 15.03 -18.39 13.63
N GLN A 75 14.85 -19.20 14.68
CA GLN A 75 14.26 -18.73 15.93
C GLN A 75 15.10 -17.61 16.53
N ALA A 76 14.48 -16.47 16.82
CA ALA A 76 15.13 -15.34 17.46
C ALA A 76 15.50 -15.64 18.92
N GLU A 77 16.36 -14.81 19.51
CA GLU A 77 16.82 -14.98 20.90
C GLU A 77 15.69 -14.93 21.92
N ASP A 78 14.64 -14.13 21.64
CA ASP A 78 13.44 -14.05 22.48
C ASP A 78 12.49 -15.24 22.28
N GLY A 79 12.75 -16.09 21.29
CA GLY A 79 11.91 -17.24 20.93
C GLY A 79 10.92 -16.99 19.80
N SER A 80 10.84 -15.77 19.26
CA SER A 80 9.91 -15.40 18.18
C SER A 80 10.37 -15.87 16.79
N TRP A 81 9.44 -15.80 15.84
CA TRP A 81 9.73 -15.77 14.41
C TRP A 81 8.99 -14.61 13.75
N ALA A 82 9.56 -14.11 12.64
CA ALA A 82 8.92 -13.15 11.75
C ALA A 82 8.46 -11.85 12.44
N TYR A 83 9.20 -11.37 13.45
CA TYR A 83 8.97 -10.03 14.00
C TYR A 83 9.06 -8.98 12.88
N HIS A 84 8.04 -8.11 12.81
CA HIS A 84 8.00 -7.01 11.84
C HIS A 84 7.67 -5.68 12.54
N PRO A 85 8.41 -4.60 12.27
CA PRO A 85 8.22 -3.32 12.97
C PRO A 85 6.86 -2.67 12.68
N GLN A 86 6.29 -2.87 11.49
CA GLN A 86 5.02 -2.28 11.08
C GLN A 86 3.80 -3.18 11.28
N SER A 87 3.98 -4.50 11.50
CA SER A 87 2.87 -5.43 11.71
C SER A 87 3.20 -6.52 12.72
N LYS A 88 2.57 -6.45 13.89
CA LYS A 88 2.73 -7.46 14.94
C LYS A 88 2.03 -8.76 14.59
N THR A 89 1.01 -8.69 13.72
CA THR A 89 0.30 -9.85 13.19
C THR A 89 1.24 -10.88 12.57
N THR A 90 2.23 -10.45 11.79
CA THR A 90 3.20 -11.37 11.17
C THR A 90 4.00 -12.15 12.21
N GLY A 91 4.45 -11.47 13.27
CA GLY A 91 5.17 -12.11 14.38
C GLY A 91 4.29 -13.11 15.15
N VAL A 92 3.04 -12.74 15.43
CA VAL A 92 2.08 -13.61 16.13
C VAL A 92 1.84 -14.89 15.35
N LEU A 93 1.58 -14.78 14.04
CA LEU A 93 1.33 -15.93 13.18
C LEU A 93 2.57 -16.80 13.03
N GLY A 94 3.74 -16.20 12.75
CA GLY A 94 5.00 -16.93 12.61
C GLY A 94 5.39 -17.67 13.88
N THR A 95 5.27 -17.01 15.04
CA THR A 95 5.63 -17.60 16.34
C THR A 95 4.67 -18.69 16.75
N ALA A 96 3.35 -18.51 16.55
CA ALA A 96 2.37 -19.54 16.87
C ALA A 96 2.51 -20.79 15.99
N ALA A 97 2.79 -20.63 14.70
CA ALA A 97 3.01 -21.75 13.79
C ALA A 97 4.33 -22.48 14.09
N GLY A 98 5.42 -21.74 14.34
CA GLY A 98 6.70 -22.30 14.76
C GLY A 98 6.60 -23.08 16.08
N LEU A 99 5.89 -22.53 17.08
CA LEU A 99 5.60 -23.22 18.34
C LEU A 99 4.82 -24.52 18.11
N LEU A 100 3.80 -24.51 17.26
CA LEU A 100 3.04 -25.71 16.92
C LEU A 100 3.95 -26.79 16.29
N ALA A 101 4.81 -26.41 15.35
CA ALA A 101 5.75 -27.34 14.73
C ALA A 101 6.73 -27.94 15.76
N LEU A 102 7.29 -27.12 16.67
CA LEU A 102 8.15 -27.61 17.74
C LEU A 102 7.44 -28.62 18.66
N LEU A 103 6.17 -28.37 19.02
CA LEU A 103 5.38 -29.28 19.84
C LEU A 103 5.16 -30.63 19.14
N LYS A 104 4.84 -30.62 17.85
CA LYS A 104 4.66 -31.85 17.04
C LYS A 104 5.95 -32.66 16.95
N HIS A 105 7.08 -32.01 16.69
CA HIS A 105 8.40 -32.66 16.63
C HIS A 105 8.86 -33.19 17.99
N LEU A 106 8.55 -32.49 19.10
CA LEU A 106 8.84 -33.02 20.45
C LEU A 106 8.01 -34.27 20.77
N LYS A 107 6.75 -34.29 20.34
CA LYS A 107 5.80 -35.39 20.56
C LYS A 107 6.18 -36.63 19.74
N GLU A 108 6.59 -36.41 18.49
CA GLU A 108 7.03 -37.46 17.56
C GLU A 108 8.39 -37.08 16.93
N PRO A 109 9.53 -37.37 17.59
CA PRO A 109 10.85 -37.01 17.04
C PRO A 109 11.19 -37.69 15.71
N LEU A 110 10.64 -38.89 15.47
CA LEU A 110 10.86 -39.72 14.27
C LEU A 110 12.37 -39.87 13.95
N GLN A 111 12.82 -39.44 12.77
CA GLN A 111 14.19 -39.60 12.31
C GLN A 111 15.17 -38.50 12.80
N ILE A 112 14.70 -37.54 13.60
CA ILE A 112 15.52 -36.43 14.12
C ILE A 112 16.20 -36.86 15.43
N TYR A 113 17.46 -37.28 15.35
CA TYR A 113 18.23 -37.78 16.51
C TYR A 113 19.36 -36.85 16.95
N ASP A 114 19.72 -35.88 16.12
CA ASP A 114 20.81 -34.92 16.33
C ASP A 114 20.39 -33.69 17.15
N VAL A 115 19.10 -33.50 17.37
CA VAL A 115 18.54 -32.45 18.24
C VAL A 115 17.95 -33.07 19.50
N SER A 116 18.49 -32.71 20.67
CA SER A 116 18.00 -33.27 21.94
C SER A 116 16.60 -32.75 22.30
N ASN A 117 15.78 -33.61 22.91
CA ASN A 117 14.46 -33.20 23.43
C ASN A 117 14.53 -32.03 24.42
N ASN A 118 15.63 -31.89 25.17
CA ASN A 118 15.83 -30.76 26.09
C ASN A 118 16.00 -29.43 25.36
N GLU A 119 16.71 -29.45 24.23
CA GLU A 119 16.87 -28.27 23.39
C GLU A 119 15.52 -27.84 22.78
N ILE A 120 14.74 -28.81 22.28
CA ILE A 120 13.39 -28.52 21.74
C ILE A 120 12.49 -27.95 22.85
N ARG A 121 12.50 -28.53 24.06
CA ARG A 121 11.73 -28.02 25.22
C ARG A 121 12.13 -26.59 25.59
N LYS A 122 13.42 -26.26 25.58
CA LYS A 122 13.92 -24.91 25.84
C LYS A 122 13.35 -23.91 24.83
N ARG A 123 13.37 -24.28 23.54
CA ARG A 123 12.85 -23.46 22.44
C ARG A 123 11.34 -23.27 22.49
N ILE A 124 10.60 -24.31 22.87
CA ILE A 124 9.15 -24.24 23.14
C ILE A 124 8.86 -23.25 24.28
N ALA A 125 9.65 -23.27 25.36
CA ALA A 125 9.46 -22.36 26.49
C ALA A 125 9.68 -20.89 26.07
N LEU A 126 10.74 -20.61 25.30
CA LEU A 126 11.00 -19.28 24.75
C LEU A 126 9.89 -18.82 23.81
N ALA A 127 9.50 -19.66 22.85
CA ALA A 127 8.43 -19.34 21.89
C ALA A 127 7.08 -19.09 22.57
N THR A 128 6.75 -19.88 23.60
CA THR A 128 5.53 -19.70 24.41
C THR A 128 5.52 -18.34 25.10
N GLU A 129 6.63 -17.94 25.74
CA GLU A 129 6.71 -16.64 26.42
C GLU A 129 6.69 -15.48 25.42
N SER A 130 7.41 -15.58 24.30
CA SER A 130 7.35 -14.56 23.26
C SER A 130 5.95 -14.43 22.67
N LEU A 131 5.27 -15.53 22.32
CA LEU A 131 3.91 -15.49 21.80
C LEU A 131 2.95 -14.82 22.80
N LYS A 132 3.08 -15.12 24.09
CA LYS A 132 2.30 -14.47 25.14
C LYS A 132 2.51 -12.95 25.16
N ILE A 133 3.77 -12.49 25.10
CA ILE A 133 4.11 -11.06 25.05
C ILE A 133 3.58 -10.40 23.78
N GLN A 134 3.73 -11.05 22.64
CA GLN A 134 3.24 -10.55 21.35
C GLN A 134 1.72 -10.39 21.36
N LEU A 135 0.98 -11.40 21.85
CA LEU A 135 -0.48 -11.33 21.99
C LEU A 135 -0.93 -10.20 22.93
N GLN A 136 -0.22 -9.95 24.05
CA GLN A 136 -0.54 -8.81 24.93
C GLN A 136 -0.38 -7.46 24.23
N ASN A 137 0.59 -7.35 23.34
CA ASN A 137 0.95 -6.10 22.68
C ASN A 137 0.36 -5.98 21.26
N TRP A 138 -0.52 -6.88 20.85
CA TRP A 138 -1.04 -6.95 19.49
C TRP A 138 -2.10 -5.87 19.21
N ASP A 139 -1.67 -4.74 18.66
CA ASP A 139 -2.49 -3.55 18.42
C ASP A 139 -2.96 -3.37 16.97
N ASP A 140 -2.39 -4.10 16.01
CA ASP A 140 -2.83 -4.08 14.61
C ASP A 140 -3.90 -5.15 14.28
N ALA A 141 -4.27 -6.02 15.22
CA ALA A 141 -5.17 -7.17 15.01
C ALA A 141 -6.50 -6.88 14.29
N GLN A 142 -7.10 -5.70 14.53
CA GLN A 142 -8.38 -5.30 13.93
C GLN A 142 -8.23 -4.53 12.61
N SER A 143 -7.05 -3.96 12.36
CA SER A 143 -6.79 -3.09 11.21
C SER A 143 -5.90 -3.74 10.16
N THR A 144 -5.29 -4.88 10.49
CA THR A 144 -4.49 -5.67 9.58
C THR A 144 -5.35 -6.31 8.50
N ASN A 145 -4.78 -6.40 7.29
CA ASN A 145 -5.41 -7.03 6.12
C ASN A 145 -4.64 -8.28 5.66
N HIS A 146 -3.82 -8.89 6.55
CA HIS A 146 -3.18 -10.16 6.24
C HIS A 146 -4.21 -11.23 5.85
N ILE A 147 -3.91 -11.99 4.80
CA ILE A 147 -4.84 -12.93 4.18
C ILE A 147 -5.28 -13.98 5.20
N GLY A 148 -6.60 -14.03 5.45
CA GLY A 148 -7.20 -15.04 6.31
C GLY A 148 -6.90 -14.89 7.80
N VAL A 149 -6.31 -13.79 8.26
CA VAL A 149 -5.94 -13.57 9.66
C VAL A 149 -7.09 -13.88 10.63
N GLU A 150 -8.31 -13.46 10.30
CA GLU A 150 -9.45 -13.64 11.19
C GLU A 150 -9.97 -15.06 11.29
N ILE A 151 -9.51 -15.98 10.43
CA ILE A 151 -9.80 -17.42 10.52
C ILE A 151 -8.57 -18.23 10.96
N ILE A 152 -7.38 -17.83 10.50
CA ILE A 152 -6.11 -18.51 10.79
C ILE A 152 -5.76 -18.35 12.27
N THR A 153 -5.79 -17.12 12.81
CA THR A 153 -5.34 -16.89 14.19
C THR A 153 -6.16 -17.69 15.21
N PRO A 154 -7.51 -17.66 15.22
CA PRO A 154 -8.27 -18.42 16.21
C PRO A 154 -8.07 -19.93 16.07
N SER A 155 -8.00 -20.44 14.82
CA SER A 155 -7.73 -21.85 14.57
C SER A 155 -6.36 -22.27 15.08
N LEU A 156 -5.32 -21.47 14.80
CA LEU A 156 -3.95 -21.77 15.24
C LEU A 156 -3.79 -21.76 16.76
N LEU A 157 -4.41 -20.81 17.45
CA LEU A 157 -4.43 -20.78 18.92
C LEU A 157 -5.18 -22.00 19.49
N ALA A 158 -6.27 -22.44 18.85
CA ALA A 158 -6.97 -23.65 19.25
C ALA A 158 -6.12 -24.93 19.03
N TYR A 159 -5.31 -24.99 17.96
CA TYR A 159 -4.39 -26.11 17.74
C TYR A 159 -3.28 -26.17 18.79
N LEU A 160 -2.77 -25.02 19.24
CA LEU A 160 -1.81 -24.97 20.35
C LEU A 160 -2.42 -25.48 21.66
N GLU A 161 -3.64 -25.04 22.00
CA GLU A 161 -4.36 -25.51 23.19
C GLU A 161 -4.66 -27.02 23.14
N GLN A 162 -4.86 -27.59 21.94
CA GLN A 162 -5.03 -29.03 21.74
C GLN A 162 -3.74 -29.83 21.96
N GLU A 163 -2.57 -29.28 21.62
CA GLU A 163 -1.29 -29.95 21.88
C GLU A 163 -0.82 -29.82 23.33
N ASP A 164 -1.10 -28.68 23.98
CA ASP A 164 -0.85 -28.47 25.40
C ASP A 164 -1.93 -27.53 25.98
N ALA A 165 -2.75 -28.07 26.90
CA ALA A 165 -3.83 -27.34 27.54
C ALA A 165 -3.38 -26.10 28.34
N ASN A 166 -2.08 -25.97 28.64
CA ASN A 166 -1.51 -24.78 29.27
C ASN A 166 -1.30 -23.63 28.28
N LEU A 167 -1.35 -23.87 26.96
CA LEU A 167 -1.19 -22.87 25.91
C LEU A 167 -2.51 -22.14 25.60
N ARG A 168 -3.24 -21.80 26.65
CA ARG A 168 -4.45 -20.99 26.56
C ARG A 168 -4.10 -19.54 26.89
N PHE A 169 -4.26 -18.67 25.90
CA PHE A 169 -3.92 -17.25 26.03
C PHE A 169 -5.16 -16.39 26.29
N GLN A 170 -4.98 -15.36 27.11
CA GLN A 170 -5.92 -14.26 27.28
C GLN A 170 -5.21 -12.98 26.88
N PHE A 171 -5.80 -12.17 26.02
CA PHE A 171 -5.14 -10.98 25.48
C PHE A 171 -6.15 -9.91 25.02
N PRO A 172 -5.76 -8.62 24.94
CA PRO A 172 -6.70 -7.52 24.73
C PRO A 172 -7.55 -7.63 23.44
N ALA A 173 -6.94 -8.08 22.33
CA ALA A 173 -7.61 -8.18 21.04
C ALA A 173 -8.56 -9.40 20.90
N GLN A 174 -8.59 -10.32 21.87
CA GLN A 174 -9.25 -11.62 21.75
C GLN A 174 -10.73 -11.54 21.36
N ALA A 175 -11.50 -10.68 22.03
CA ALA A 175 -12.94 -10.54 21.75
C ALA A 175 -13.21 -9.97 20.34
N ALA A 176 -12.35 -9.06 19.86
CA ALA A 176 -12.50 -8.49 18.53
C ALA A 176 -12.18 -9.50 17.44
N ILE A 177 -11.09 -10.27 17.61
CA ILE A 177 -10.74 -11.36 16.68
C ILE A 177 -11.84 -12.42 16.67
N GLN A 178 -12.38 -12.82 17.83
CA GLN A 178 -13.49 -13.77 17.90
C GLN A 178 -14.73 -13.26 17.16
N LYS A 179 -15.04 -11.96 17.27
CA LYS A 179 -16.15 -11.35 16.52
C LYS A 179 -15.92 -11.41 15.00
N MET A 180 -14.70 -11.12 14.53
CA MET A 180 -14.36 -11.22 13.11
C MET A 180 -14.44 -12.67 12.61
N TYR A 181 -13.95 -13.60 13.43
CA TYR A 181 -14.04 -15.03 13.21
C TYR A 181 -15.48 -15.50 13.05
N ASP A 182 -16.34 -15.19 14.03
CA ASP A 182 -17.75 -15.59 14.02
C ASP A 182 -18.48 -14.99 12.82
N ALA A 183 -18.20 -13.72 12.49
CA ALA A 183 -18.76 -13.07 11.31
C ALA A 183 -18.39 -13.81 10.01
N LYS A 184 -17.11 -14.15 9.80
CA LYS A 184 -16.69 -14.90 8.61
C LYS A 184 -17.22 -16.33 8.60
N MET A 185 -17.12 -17.03 9.72
CA MET A 185 -17.53 -18.43 9.81
C MET A 185 -19.05 -18.61 9.75
N SER A 186 -19.85 -17.59 10.09
CA SER A 186 -21.31 -17.63 9.89
C SER A 186 -21.72 -17.70 8.42
N LEU A 187 -20.86 -17.22 7.51
CA LEU A 187 -21.06 -17.26 6.06
C LEU A 187 -20.37 -18.47 5.41
N PHE A 188 -19.46 -19.12 6.13
CA PHE A 188 -18.71 -20.25 5.63
C PHE A 188 -19.60 -21.50 5.55
N LYS A 189 -19.66 -22.09 4.36
CA LYS A 189 -20.24 -23.40 4.14
C LYS A 189 -19.17 -24.29 3.51
N PRO A 190 -18.79 -25.41 4.13
CA PRO A 190 -17.81 -26.34 3.57
C PRO A 190 -18.10 -26.72 2.12
N GLU A 191 -19.38 -26.81 1.74
CA GLU A 191 -19.82 -27.12 0.39
C GLU A 191 -19.21 -26.20 -0.67
N TYR A 192 -19.03 -24.91 -0.37
CA TYR A 192 -18.41 -23.96 -1.30
C TYR A 192 -16.93 -24.27 -1.59
N LEU A 193 -16.24 -24.96 -0.67
CA LEU A 193 -14.88 -25.45 -0.90
C LEU A 193 -14.86 -26.77 -1.67
N TYR A 194 -15.97 -27.52 -1.74
CA TYR A 194 -16.02 -28.80 -2.44
C TYR A 194 -16.56 -28.67 -3.87
N GLU A 195 -17.04 -27.49 -4.25
CA GLU A 195 -17.46 -27.20 -5.62
C GLU A 195 -16.26 -27.18 -6.58
N GLN A 196 -16.51 -27.44 -7.87
CA GLN A 196 -15.46 -27.42 -8.90
C GLN A 196 -14.89 -26.02 -9.20
N LYS A 197 -15.49 -24.97 -8.63
CA LYS A 197 -14.99 -23.60 -8.76
C LYS A 197 -13.91 -23.34 -7.73
N VAL A 198 -12.85 -22.69 -8.15
CA VAL A 198 -11.78 -22.30 -7.24
C VAL A 198 -12.24 -21.21 -6.30
N SER A 199 -11.91 -21.43 -5.03
CA SER A 199 -12.23 -20.54 -3.93
C SER A 199 -10.93 -20.00 -3.36
N THR A 200 -10.83 -18.68 -3.20
CA THR A 200 -9.66 -18.04 -2.57
C THR A 200 -9.42 -18.54 -1.14
N ALA A 201 -10.45 -19.08 -0.46
CA ALA A 201 -10.28 -19.71 0.84
C ALA A 201 -9.41 -20.97 0.81
N ALA A 202 -9.24 -21.64 -0.35
CA ALA A 202 -8.31 -22.75 -0.50
C ALA A 202 -6.83 -22.32 -0.49
N HIS A 203 -6.54 -21.02 -0.52
CA HIS A 203 -5.20 -20.51 -0.22
C HIS A 203 -4.89 -20.66 1.29
N SER A 204 -5.88 -20.83 2.17
CA SER A 204 -5.74 -20.92 3.64
C SER A 204 -6.39 -22.18 4.23
N LEU A 205 -6.21 -23.35 3.61
CA LEU A 205 -6.86 -24.60 4.07
C LEU A 205 -6.49 -24.97 5.51
N GLU A 206 -5.33 -24.53 5.99
CA GLU A 206 -4.85 -24.82 7.34
C GLU A 206 -5.72 -24.24 8.44
N ALA A 207 -6.55 -23.24 8.13
CA ALA A 207 -7.53 -22.69 9.07
C ALA A 207 -8.75 -23.61 9.30
N PHE A 208 -8.93 -24.65 8.48
CA PHE A 208 -10.13 -25.48 8.45
C PHE A 208 -9.92 -26.91 8.95
N ILE A 209 -8.78 -27.22 9.59
CA ILE A 209 -8.53 -28.54 10.18
C ILE A 209 -9.66 -28.90 11.16
N GLY A 210 -10.22 -30.10 10.98
CA GLY A 210 -11.34 -30.62 11.76
C GLY A 210 -12.72 -30.05 11.36
N ARG A 211 -12.80 -29.22 10.32
CA ARG A 211 -14.05 -28.58 9.87
C ARG A 211 -14.44 -28.94 8.44
N ILE A 212 -13.48 -29.43 7.67
CA ILE A 212 -13.69 -29.85 6.28
C ILE A 212 -13.16 -31.27 6.08
N ASP A 213 -13.61 -31.89 5.00
CA ASP A 213 -13.11 -33.14 4.46
C ASP A 213 -12.01 -32.83 3.43
N PHE A 214 -10.78 -33.18 3.77
CA PHE A 214 -9.62 -32.88 2.93
C PHE A 214 -9.57 -33.73 1.65
N ASP A 215 -10.27 -34.86 1.58
CA ASP A 215 -10.36 -35.65 0.34
C ASP A 215 -11.16 -34.92 -0.73
N ARG A 216 -12.14 -34.11 -0.30
CA ARG A 216 -13.06 -33.37 -1.15
C ARG A 216 -12.52 -32.04 -1.65
N VAL A 217 -11.33 -31.62 -1.20
CA VAL A 217 -10.65 -30.41 -1.72
C VAL A 217 -9.55 -30.72 -2.73
N SER A 218 -9.33 -32.00 -3.07
CA SER A 218 -8.40 -32.46 -4.11
C SER A 218 -8.62 -31.76 -5.47
N GLY A 219 -9.85 -31.34 -5.76
CA GLY A 219 -10.19 -30.58 -6.96
C GLY A 219 -9.52 -29.19 -7.06
N HIS A 220 -8.94 -28.67 -5.97
CA HIS A 220 -8.15 -27.43 -5.96
C HIS A 220 -6.68 -27.65 -6.26
N VAL A 221 -6.17 -28.89 -6.18
CA VAL A 221 -4.79 -29.21 -6.53
C VAL A 221 -4.57 -28.92 -8.00
N TRP A 222 -3.53 -28.14 -8.28
CA TRP A 222 -3.21 -27.77 -9.64
C TRP A 222 -1.70 -27.50 -9.75
N ASN A 223 -1.02 -28.28 -10.60
CA ASN A 223 0.44 -28.46 -10.56
C ASN A 223 0.99 -28.76 -9.16
N GLY A 224 0.26 -29.59 -8.40
CA GLY A 224 0.61 -29.94 -7.03
C GLY A 224 0.37 -28.84 -5.99
N SER A 225 0.02 -27.62 -6.38
CA SER A 225 -0.22 -26.55 -5.38
C SER A 225 -1.70 -26.40 -5.04
N MET A 226 -2.00 -26.09 -3.79
CA MET A 226 -3.27 -25.53 -3.35
C MET A 226 -3.22 -24.00 -3.45
N ILE A 227 -3.62 -23.46 -4.61
CA ILE A 227 -3.58 -22.02 -4.94
C ILE A 227 -2.23 -21.38 -4.57
N ALA A 228 -1.14 -21.97 -5.07
CA ALA A 228 0.22 -21.49 -4.88
C ALA A 228 0.68 -21.34 -3.40
N SER A 229 -0.03 -21.92 -2.42
CA SER A 229 0.32 -21.80 -1.00
C SER A 229 1.02 -23.07 -0.48
N PRO A 230 2.28 -22.98 -0.02
CA PRO A 230 2.97 -24.12 0.59
C PRO A 230 2.29 -24.62 1.87
N SER A 231 1.82 -23.74 2.77
CA SER A 231 1.08 -24.16 3.97
C SER A 231 -0.23 -24.89 3.66
N SER A 232 -1.00 -24.37 2.70
CA SER A 232 -2.26 -25.00 2.27
C SER A 232 -2.01 -26.38 1.64
N THR A 233 -0.95 -26.49 0.84
CA THR A 233 -0.54 -27.75 0.21
C THR A 233 -0.01 -28.76 1.25
N ALA A 234 0.75 -28.29 2.24
CA ALA A 234 1.25 -29.12 3.33
C ALA A 234 0.10 -29.71 4.16
N VAL A 235 -0.89 -28.88 4.55
CA VAL A 235 -2.03 -29.38 5.33
C VAL A 235 -2.89 -30.36 4.52
N TYR A 236 -3.01 -30.17 3.21
CA TYR A 236 -3.67 -31.13 2.34
C TYR A 236 -3.00 -32.50 2.40
N LEU A 237 -1.67 -32.56 2.27
CA LEU A 237 -0.91 -33.82 2.42
C LEU A 237 -1.01 -34.43 3.82
N ILE A 238 -1.14 -33.61 4.87
CA ILE A 238 -1.26 -34.11 6.25
C ILE A 238 -2.61 -34.78 6.51
N TYR A 239 -3.70 -34.27 5.92
CA TYR A 239 -5.06 -34.66 6.28
C TYR A 239 -5.86 -35.39 5.19
N ALA A 240 -5.41 -35.38 3.93
CA ALA A 240 -6.00 -36.21 2.89
C ALA A 240 -5.71 -37.71 3.17
N SER A 241 -6.70 -38.56 2.93
CA SER A 241 -6.57 -40.01 3.10
C SER A 241 -5.77 -40.68 1.97
N VAL A 242 -5.72 -40.03 0.80
CA VAL A 242 -4.94 -40.46 -0.36
C VAL A 242 -3.78 -39.51 -0.56
N TRP A 243 -2.56 -40.07 -0.61
CA TRP A 243 -1.36 -39.30 -0.86
C TRP A 243 -1.34 -38.74 -2.29
N ASP A 244 -0.94 -37.48 -2.44
CA ASP A 244 -0.82 -36.81 -3.72
C ASP A 244 0.67 -36.54 -4.06
N ASP A 245 1.21 -37.32 -5.00
CA ASP A 245 2.60 -37.20 -5.43
C ASP A 245 2.90 -35.88 -6.17
N GLU A 246 1.89 -35.25 -6.80
CA GLU A 246 2.10 -33.94 -7.42
C GLU A 246 2.26 -32.86 -6.35
N ALA A 247 1.46 -32.91 -5.29
CA ALA A 247 1.55 -31.98 -4.18
C ALA A 247 2.87 -32.10 -3.41
N GLU A 248 3.33 -33.33 -3.18
CA GLU A 248 4.69 -33.55 -2.69
C GLU A 248 5.74 -32.99 -3.66
N GLY A 249 5.61 -33.25 -4.96
CA GLY A 249 6.52 -32.76 -5.99
C GLY A 249 6.63 -31.23 -6.03
N PHE A 250 5.51 -30.52 -5.82
CA PHE A 250 5.48 -29.08 -5.67
C PHE A 250 6.26 -28.62 -4.44
N LEU A 251 5.96 -29.15 -3.24
CA LEU A 251 6.66 -28.75 -2.02
C LEU A 251 8.17 -29.04 -2.08
N ARG A 252 8.57 -30.19 -2.63
CA ARG A 252 9.99 -30.51 -2.88
C ARG A 252 10.66 -29.49 -3.79
N HIS A 253 9.96 -29.04 -4.83
CA HIS A 253 10.47 -28.00 -5.70
C HIS A 253 10.62 -26.67 -4.96
N VAL A 254 9.59 -26.23 -4.23
CA VAL A 254 9.60 -24.98 -3.46
C VAL A 254 10.74 -24.95 -2.44
N VAL A 255 10.92 -26.03 -1.67
CA VAL A 255 12.01 -26.14 -0.68
C VAL A 255 13.39 -26.05 -1.35
N LYS A 256 13.56 -26.69 -2.51
CA LYS A 256 14.84 -26.73 -3.23
C LYS A 256 15.16 -25.44 -3.99
N ALA A 257 14.17 -24.89 -4.69
CA ALA A 257 14.35 -23.85 -5.71
C ALA A 257 13.80 -22.48 -5.29
N GLY A 258 12.96 -22.41 -4.25
CA GLY A 258 12.54 -21.15 -3.65
C GLY A 258 13.69 -20.44 -2.94
N SER A 259 13.38 -19.29 -2.32
CA SER A 259 14.37 -18.37 -1.74
C SER A 259 15.16 -18.94 -0.55
N GLY A 260 14.75 -20.07 0.02
CA GLY A 260 15.56 -20.80 1.02
C GLY A 260 16.68 -21.63 0.40
N HIS A 261 16.67 -21.83 -0.92
CA HIS A 261 17.72 -22.53 -1.67
C HIS A 261 18.11 -23.90 -1.09
N GLY A 262 17.11 -24.68 -0.65
CA GLY A 262 17.29 -26.00 -0.05
C GLY A 262 17.62 -25.99 1.45
N ASP A 263 17.67 -24.84 2.11
CA ASP A 263 17.92 -24.74 3.55
C ASP A 263 16.66 -24.94 4.43
N GLY A 264 15.54 -25.30 3.78
CA GLY A 264 14.24 -25.54 4.40
C GLY A 264 13.32 -24.32 4.48
N GLY A 265 13.82 -23.10 4.29
CA GLY A 265 12.97 -21.92 4.23
C GLY A 265 12.10 -21.93 2.97
N VAL A 266 10.79 -21.65 3.10
CA VAL A 266 9.87 -21.57 1.95
C VAL A 266 9.12 -20.23 1.94
N PRO A 267 8.81 -19.65 0.76
CA PRO A 267 7.96 -18.46 0.65
C PRO A 267 6.49 -18.76 0.98
N GLY A 268 5.68 -17.72 1.13
CA GLY A 268 4.23 -17.87 1.36
C GLY A 268 3.41 -18.17 0.11
N THR A 269 3.91 -17.73 -1.04
CA THR A 269 3.29 -17.92 -2.35
C THR A 269 4.36 -18.34 -3.35
N PHE A 270 4.11 -19.40 -4.12
CA PHE A 270 5.00 -19.84 -5.19
C PHE A 270 4.23 -20.53 -6.32
N PRO A 271 4.46 -20.18 -7.60
CA PRO A 271 5.37 -19.14 -8.11
C PRO A 271 4.76 -17.72 -8.07
N THR A 272 5.57 -16.69 -8.37
CA THR A 272 5.16 -15.27 -8.47
C THR A 272 5.71 -14.60 -9.73
N SER A 273 6.00 -15.37 -10.78
CA SER A 273 6.75 -14.85 -11.93
C SER A 273 6.00 -13.81 -12.77
N TYR A 274 4.67 -13.88 -12.93
CA TYR A 274 3.94 -12.85 -13.69
C TYR A 274 3.90 -11.53 -12.95
N PHE A 275 3.71 -11.58 -11.63
CA PHE A 275 3.87 -10.44 -10.74
C PHE A 275 5.28 -9.84 -10.89
N GLU A 276 6.34 -10.64 -10.75
CA GLU A 276 7.72 -10.17 -10.86
C GLU A 276 8.08 -9.61 -12.25
N TYR A 277 7.59 -10.25 -13.32
CA TYR A 277 7.78 -9.76 -14.67
C TYR A 277 7.08 -8.42 -14.91
N SER A 278 5.83 -8.27 -14.46
CA SER A 278 5.03 -7.07 -14.73
C SER A 278 5.38 -5.88 -13.83
N TRP A 279 5.94 -6.13 -12.63
CA TRP A 279 6.41 -5.06 -11.75
C TRP A 279 7.79 -4.50 -12.10
N SER A 280 8.57 -5.21 -12.91
CA SER A 280 9.91 -4.80 -13.32
C SER A 280 9.93 -3.45 -14.08
N GLY A 281 8.86 -3.08 -14.77
CA GLY A 281 8.62 -1.71 -15.26
C GLY A 281 9.55 -1.22 -16.39
N PHE A 282 10.27 -2.12 -17.06
CA PHE A 282 11.26 -1.75 -18.07
C PHE A 282 10.71 -1.61 -19.51
N SER A 283 11.30 -0.71 -20.30
CA SER A 283 10.97 -0.46 -21.71
C SER A 283 12.03 -1.00 -22.69
N VAL A 284 11.67 -1.08 -23.99
CA VAL A 284 12.60 -1.51 -25.07
C VAL A 284 13.84 -0.64 -25.15
N GLU A 285 13.69 0.64 -24.88
CA GLU A 285 14.77 1.63 -24.82
C GLU A 285 15.77 1.32 -23.70
N ASP A 286 15.31 0.76 -22.57
CA ASP A 286 16.15 0.45 -21.41
C ASP A 286 17.01 -0.81 -21.63
N LEU A 287 16.45 -1.83 -22.30
CA LEU A 287 16.99 -3.21 -22.25
C LEU A 287 17.40 -3.78 -23.59
N GLY A 288 16.88 -3.25 -24.70
CA GLY A 288 16.99 -3.86 -26.02
C GLY A 288 15.96 -4.98 -26.27
N PRO A 289 15.74 -5.34 -27.54
CA PRO A 289 14.55 -6.10 -27.96
C PRO A 289 14.57 -7.59 -27.58
N LYS A 290 15.75 -8.20 -27.38
CA LYS A 290 15.87 -9.66 -27.21
C LYS A 290 15.42 -10.11 -25.82
N GLU A 291 15.99 -9.54 -24.77
CA GLU A 291 15.70 -9.90 -23.38
C GLU A 291 14.26 -9.56 -23.00
N ILE A 292 13.76 -8.41 -23.46
CA ILE A 292 12.34 -8.05 -23.31
C ILE A 292 11.43 -9.00 -24.05
N GLY A 293 11.81 -9.42 -25.26
CA GLY A 293 11.03 -10.37 -26.05
C GLY A 293 10.66 -11.62 -25.23
N VAL A 294 11.61 -12.14 -24.44
CA VAL A 294 11.38 -13.32 -23.59
C VAL A 294 10.34 -13.03 -22.50
N ILE A 295 10.46 -11.91 -21.77
CA ILE A 295 9.50 -11.57 -20.71
C ILE A 295 8.11 -11.31 -21.31
N ALA A 296 8.04 -10.57 -22.42
CA ALA A 296 6.82 -10.28 -23.14
C ALA A 296 6.14 -11.56 -23.66
N ASP A 297 6.91 -12.52 -24.19
CA ASP A 297 6.41 -13.82 -24.64
C ASP A 297 5.76 -14.60 -23.49
N HIS A 298 6.37 -14.58 -22.29
CA HIS A 298 5.82 -15.27 -21.12
C HIS A 298 4.49 -14.63 -20.65
N LEU A 299 4.43 -13.30 -20.55
CA LEU A 299 3.21 -12.59 -20.16
C LEU A 299 2.09 -12.79 -21.19
N GLU A 300 2.38 -12.61 -22.47
CA GLU A 300 1.39 -12.78 -23.56
C GLU A 300 0.86 -14.22 -23.63
N ALA A 301 1.73 -15.22 -23.41
CA ALA A 301 1.32 -16.61 -23.29
C ALA A 301 0.36 -16.81 -22.10
N GLY A 302 0.63 -16.19 -20.95
CA GLY A 302 -0.27 -16.19 -19.79
C GLY A 302 -1.65 -15.64 -20.10
N PHE A 303 -1.72 -14.41 -20.62
CA PHE A 303 -2.97 -13.79 -21.03
C PHE A 303 -3.76 -14.66 -22.02
N LYS A 304 -3.08 -15.27 -22.99
CA LYS A 304 -3.73 -16.15 -23.96
C LYS A 304 -4.30 -17.42 -23.31
N GLN A 305 -3.56 -18.04 -22.39
CA GLN A 305 -3.96 -19.28 -21.72
C GLN A 305 -5.12 -19.06 -20.72
N GLU A 306 -5.17 -17.89 -20.10
CA GLU A 306 -6.16 -17.53 -19.07
C GLU A 306 -7.32 -16.68 -19.61
N GLY A 307 -7.45 -16.60 -20.93
CA GLY A 307 -8.62 -16.02 -21.58
C GLY A 307 -8.68 -14.49 -21.54
N GLY A 308 -7.53 -13.81 -21.40
CA GLY A 308 -7.40 -12.35 -21.45
C GLY A 308 -7.22 -11.67 -20.09
N ILE A 309 -7.07 -12.44 -19.02
CA ILE A 309 -6.73 -11.98 -17.65
C ILE A 309 -5.64 -12.88 -17.09
N ILE A 310 -4.89 -12.42 -16.08
CA ILE A 310 -3.85 -13.20 -15.40
C ILE A 310 -3.88 -12.95 -13.89
N GLY A 311 -3.16 -13.76 -13.12
CA GLY A 311 -2.79 -13.47 -11.72
C GLY A 311 -1.27 -13.40 -11.54
N PHE A 312 -0.82 -13.51 -10.30
CA PHE A 312 0.59 -13.36 -9.91
C PHE A 312 1.59 -14.38 -10.51
N GLY A 313 1.14 -15.51 -11.05
CA GLY A 313 2.00 -16.56 -11.61
C GLY A 313 1.41 -17.21 -12.88
N PRO A 314 2.17 -18.09 -13.55
CA PRO A 314 1.73 -18.78 -14.76
C PRO A 314 0.85 -19.96 -14.48
N ASN A 315 -0.21 -20.06 -15.28
CA ASN A 315 -0.89 -21.32 -15.55
C ASN A 315 0.16 -22.44 -15.69
N PRO A 316 0.10 -23.48 -14.85
CA PRO A 316 -1.04 -23.84 -13.99
C PRO A 316 -1.45 -22.90 -12.83
N ALA A 317 -0.58 -22.25 -12.07
CA ALA A 317 -1.06 -21.27 -11.08
C ALA A 317 -1.31 -19.89 -11.74
N PRO A 318 -2.55 -19.45 -12.06
CA PRO A 318 -3.62 -19.37 -11.07
C PRO A 318 -5.05 -19.67 -11.60
N ARG A 319 -5.82 -20.42 -10.81
CA ARG A 319 -7.29 -20.39 -10.85
C ARG A 319 -7.86 -19.17 -10.10
N ALA A 320 -7.06 -18.13 -9.94
CA ALA A 320 -7.36 -16.90 -9.21
C ALA A 320 -6.76 -15.67 -9.92
N PRO A 321 -7.12 -15.41 -11.19
CA PRO A 321 -6.75 -14.14 -11.83
C PRO A 321 -7.36 -12.97 -11.05
N ASP A 322 -6.69 -11.84 -11.08
CA ASP A 322 -7.08 -10.64 -10.36
C ASP A 322 -6.84 -9.37 -11.17
N ALA A 323 -7.50 -8.29 -10.78
CA ALA A 323 -7.42 -7.03 -11.48
C ALA A 323 -6.04 -6.34 -11.37
N ASP A 324 -5.28 -6.60 -10.30
CA ASP A 324 -3.99 -5.95 -10.03
C ASP A 324 -2.93 -6.45 -10.99
N ASP A 325 -2.69 -7.76 -10.97
CA ASP A 325 -1.74 -8.45 -11.84
C ASP A 325 -2.16 -8.35 -13.32
N THR A 326 -3.46 -8.41 -13.61
CA THR A 326 -3.96 -8.19 -14.97
C THR A 326 -3.62 -6.78 -15.45
N ALA A 327 -3.94 -5.73 -14.68
CA ALA A 327 -3.67 -4.36 -15.09
C ALA A 327 -2.17 -4.11 -15.29
N LYS A 328 -1.34 -4.63 -14.39
CA LYS A 328 0.13 -4.49 -14.48
C LYS A 328 0.72 -5.30 -15.61
N GLY A 329 0.21 -6.50 -15.89
CA GLY A 329 0.56 -7.28 -17.08
C GLY A 329 0.27 -6.52 -18.38
N LEU A 330 -0.90 -5.87 -18.49
CA LEU A 330 -1.26 -5.04 -19.64
C LEU A 330 -0.30 -3.84 -19.78
N MET A 331 0.01 -3.15 -18.67
CA MET A 331 0.95 -2.04 -18.66
C MET A 331 2.36 -2.46 -19.08
N ALA A 332 2.85 -3.59 -18.56
CA ALA A 332 4.16 -4.12 -18.88
C ALA A 332 4.26 -4.48 -20.37
N LEU A 333 3.26 -5.18 -20.93
CA LEU A 333 3.23 -5.49 -22.35
C LEU A 333 3.20 -4.22 -23.22
N ASN A 334 2.43 -3.20 -22.83
CA ASN A 334 2.39 -1.92 -23.53
C ASN A 334 3.78 -1.25 -23.59
N LEU A 335 4.55 -1.26 -22.49
CA LEU A 335 5.94 -0.76 -22.45
C LEU A 335 6.89 -1.55 -23.36
N MET A 336 6.53 -2.80 -23.67
CA MET A 336 7.27 -3.70 -24.56
C MET A 336 6.75 -3.65 -26.01
N GLY A 337 5.82 -2.74 -26.32
CA GLY A 337 5.23 -2.58 -27.65
C GLY A 337 4.24 -3.67 -28.04
N ARG A 338 3.71 -4.43 -27.07
CA ARG A 338 2.67 -5.46 -27.27
C ARG A 338 1.37 -5.02 -26.62
N HIS A 339 0.28 -5.09 -27.37
CA HIS A 339 -1.01 -4.58 -26.91
C HIS A 339 -2.03 -5.71 -26.74
N ILE A 340 -2.63 -5.78 -25.56
CA ILE A 340 -3.76 -6.65 -25.23
C ILE A 340 -4.92 -5.76 -24.78
N SER A 341 -6.14 -6.09 -25.21
CA SER A 341 -7.34 -5.34 -24.81
C SER A 341 -7.65 -5.54 -23.32
N PRO A 342 -8.02 -4.47 -22.57
CA PRO A 342 -8.48 -4.57 -21.19
C PRO A 342 -9.92 -5.10 -21.05
N ASP A 343 -10.62 -5.39 -22.15
CA ASP A 343 -12.05 -5.75 -22.13
C ASP A 343 -12.38 -6.91 -21.20
N GLN A 344 -11.54 -7.95 -21.15
CA GLN A 344 -11.78 -9.09 -20.26
C GLN A 344 -11.56 -8.73 -18.79
N MET A 345 -10.59 -7.85 -18.48
CA MET A 345 -10.40 -7.30 -17.14
C MET A 345 -11.65 -6.53 -16.70
N ILE A 346 -12.17 -5.65 -17.56
CA ILE A 346 -13.40 -4.89 -17.33
C ILE A 346 -14.57 -5.84 -17.07
N LYS A 347 -14.81 -6.79 -17.98
CA LYS A 347 -15.90 -7.77 -17.87
C LYS A 347 -15.86 -8.58 -16.58
N THR A 348 -14.67 -8.89 -16.07
CA THR A 348 -14.49 -9.80 -14.93
C THR A 348 -14.50 -9.07 -13.59
N PHE A 349 -13.89 -7.89 -13.53
CA PHE A 349 -13.57 -7.22 -12.26
C PHE A 349 -14.26 -5.87 -12.08
N GLU A 350 -14.94 -5.34 -13.09
CA GLU A 350 -15.68 -4.07 -12.95
C GLU A 350 -16.85 -4.25 -11.97
N GLY A 351 -16.73 -3.60 -10.82
CA GLY A 351 -17.80 -3.48 -9.84
C GLY A 351 -18.68 -2.26 -10.06
N ARG A 352 -19.58 -2.04 -9.10
CA ARG A 352 -20.53 -0.91 -9.14
C ARG A 352 -19.83 0.45 -9.13
N ASN A 353 -18.89 0.63 -8.20
CA ASN A 353 -18.24 1.92 -7.94
C ASN A 353 -16.72 1.90 -8.15
N HIS A 354 -16.12 0.72 -8.27
CA HIS A 354 -14.68 0.49 -8.36
C HIS A 354 -14.44 -0.88 -9.01
N PHE A 355 -13.19 -1.19 -9.31
CA PHE A 355 -12.78 -2.53 -9.73
C PHE A 355 -12.40 -3.35 -8.51
N THR A 356 -12.96 -4.55 -8.39
CA THR A 356 -12.59 -5.47 -7.31
C THR A 356 -11.29 -6.18 -7.67
N THR A 357 -10.36 -6.33 -6.72
CA THR A 357 -9.13 -7.12 -6.95
C THR A 357 -9.50 -8.56 -7.31
N PHE A 358 -10.28 -9.18 -6.42
CA PHE A 358 -10.94 -10.47 -6.65
C PHE A 358 -12.46 -10.27 -6.58
N GLY A 359 -13.23 -11.00 -7.40
CA GLY A 359 -14.67 -10.76 -7.58
C GLY A 359 -15.56 -10.81 -6.32
N SER A 360 -15.07 -11.33 -5.18
CA SER A 360 -15.79 -11.42 -3.90
C SER A 360 -14.95 -10.90 -2.72
N GLU A 361 -14.47 -9.66 -2.78
CA GLU A 361 -13.70 -9.03 -1.69
C GLU A 361 -14.54 -8.17 -0.74
N ARG A 362 -14.15 -8.11 0.54
CA ARG A 362 -14.76 -7.24 1.56
C ARG A 362 -14.27 -5.81 1.44
N ASP A 363 -12.95 -5.65 1.42
CA ASP A 363 -12.27 -4.36 1.42
C ASP A 363 -11.68 -4.11 0.02
N PRO A 364 -12.00 -2.98 -0.63
CA PRO A 364 -11.47 -2.65 -1.94
C PRO A 364 -9.99 -2.27 -1.85
N SER A 365 -9.22 -2.54 -2.92
CA SER A 365 -7.83 -2.09 -3.01
C SER A 365 -7.70 -0.73 -3.70
N LEU A 366 -6.96 0.19 -3.08
CA LEU A 366 -6.56 1.44 -3.70
C LEU A 366 -5.55 1.18 -4.82
N THR A 367 -4.53 0.37 -4.55
CA THR A 367 -3.43 0.10 -5.49
C THR A 367 -3.91 -0.60 -6.75
N SER A 368 -4.81 -1.58 -6.63
CA SER A 368 -5.43 -2.23 -7.80
C SER A 368 -6.27 -1.28 -8.64
N ASN A 369 -6.98 -0.34 -8.03
CA ASN A 369 -7.70 0.68 -8.78
C ASN A 369 -6.74 1.69 -9.45
N CYS A 370 -5.61 2.04 -8.82
CA CYS A 370 -4.57 2.85 -9.47
C CYS A 370 -3.99 2.14 -10.70
N HIS A 371 -3.67 0.84 -10.60
CA HIS A 371 -3.19 0.06 -11.74
C HIS A 371 -4.23 -0.05 -12.85
N VAL A 372 -5.50 -0.33 -12.52
CA VAL A 372 -6.58 -0.34 -13.52
C VAL A 372 -6.70 1.01 -14.21
N LEU A 373 -6.67 2.13 -13.47
CA LEU A 373 -6.74 3.47 -14.06
C LEU A 373 -5.59 3.70 -15.05
N LEU A 374 -4.36 3.38 -14.65
CA LEU A 374 -3.18 3.50 -15.51
C LEU A 374 -3.27 2.59 -16.74
N ALA A 375 -3.72 1.34 -16.59
CA ALA A 375 -3.87 0.39 -17.68
C ALA A 375 -4.90 0.87 -18.72
N LEU A 376 -5.98 1.54 -18.28
CA LEU A 376 -7.01 2.11 -19.16
C LEU A 376 -6.54 3.41 -19.85
N LEU A 377 -5.85 4.30 -19.12
CA LEU A 377 -5.32 5.55 -19.68
C LEU A 377 -4.24 5.29 -20.74
N ARG A 378 -3.46 4.21 -20.60
CA ARG A 378 -2.39 3.83 -21.54
C ARG A 378 -2.88 3.02 -22.74
N GLN A 379 -4.18 2.89 -22.96
CA GLN A 379 -4.71 2.21 -24.13
C GLN A 379 -4.60 3.07 -25.40
N PRO A 380 -4.36 2.47 -26.58
CA PRO A 380 -4.32 3.22 -27.84
C PRO A 380 -5.61 4.00 -28.15
N THR A 381 -6.76 3.53 -27.67
CA THR A 381 -8.08 4.17 -27.88
C THR A 381 -8.78 4.44 -26.55
N VAL A 382 -8.20 5.34 -25.75
CA VAL A 382 -8.66 5.71 -24.39
C VAL A 382 -10.15 6.10 -24.35
N SER A 383 -10.69 6.70 -25.40
CA SER A 383 -12.08 7.17 -25.46
C SER A 383 -13.13 6.07 -25.29
N GLN A 384 -12.78 4.81 -25.57
CA GLN A 384 -13.68 3.67 -25.35
C GLN A 384 -13.91 3.38 -23.87
N TYR A 385 -13.02 3.82 -23.00
CA TYR A 385 -12.98 3.46 -21.58
C TYR A 385 -13.28 4.63 -20.64
N TYR A 386 -13.76 5.77 -21.15
CA TYR A 386 -14.08 6.95 -20.32
C TYR A 386 -14.99 6.63 -19.12
N PRO A 387 -16.07 5.83 -19.25
CA PRO A 387 -16.91 5.49 -18.10
C PRO A 387 -16.12 4.78 -16.98
N GLN A 388 -15.25 3.83 -17.35
CA GLN A 388 -14.41 3.09 -16.43
C GLN A 388 -13.33 3.98 -15.81
N ILE A 389 -12.67 4.83 -16.61
CA ILE A 389 -11.67 5.80 -16.14
C ILE A 389 -12.28 6.75 -15.10
N ILE A 390 -13.45 7.32 -15.38
CA ILE A 390 -14.14 8.25 -14.48
C ILE A 390 -14.59 7.53 -13.20
N LYS A 391 -15.11 6.30 -13.32
CA LYS A 391 -15.49 5.48 -12.17
C LYS A 391 -14.29 5.25 -11.24
N THR A 392 -13.19 4.74 -11.79
CA THR A 392 -11.99 4.41 -11.02
C THR A 392 -11.33 5.65 -10.43
N ALA A 393 -11.26 6.76 -11.18
CA ALA A 393 -10.75 8.03 -10.67
C ALA A 393 -11.59 8.60 -9.51
N ASN A 394 -12.92 8.51 -9.59
CA ASN A 394 -13.80 8.90 -8.48
C ASN A 394 -13.59 8.03 -7.25
N PHE A 395 -13.41 6.71 -7.42
CA PHE A 395 -13.08 5.82 -6.31
C PHE A 395 -11.76 6.20 -5.64
N ILE A 396 -10.69 6.41 -6.41
CA ILE A 396 -9.37 6.81 -5.88
C ILE A 396 -9.46 8.15 -5.15
N CYS A 397 -10.18 9.13 -5.72
CA CYS A 397 -10.43 10.41 -5.06
C CYS A 397 -11.18 10.21 -3.73
N GLU A 398 -12.24 9.42 -3.71
CA GLU A 398 -13.02 9.17 -2.49
C GLU A 398 -12.20 8.47 -1.42
N TYR A 399 -11.43 7.45 -1.82
CA TYR A 399 -10.54 6.72 -0.93
C TYR A 399 -9.50 7.66 -0.29
N TRP A 400 -8.84 8.51 -1.07
CA TRP A 400 -7.93 9.53 -0.54
C TRP A 400 -8.63 10.53 0.39
N TRP A 401 -9.78 11.06 -0.05
CA TRP A 401 -10.47 12.14 0.66
C TRP A 401 -10.96 11.74 2.04
N THR A 402 -11.39 10.48 2.18
CA THR A 402 -11.91 9.92 3.43
C THR A 402 -10.82 9.34 4.33
N SER A 403 -9.62 9.08 3.78
CA SER A 403 -8.51 8.51 4.54
C SER A 403 -7.92 9.52 5.52
N GLN A 404 -7.82 9.11 6.77
CA GLN A 404 -7.19 9.89 7.84
C GLN A 404 -5.74 9.42 8.02
N GLY A 405 -4.80 10.36 8.15
CA GLY A 405 -3.39 10.06 8.31
C GLY A 405 -2.73 9.62 6.99
N ARG A 406 -1.72 8.76 7.11
CA ARG A 406 -1.02 8.16 5.97
C ARG A 406 -1.92 7.14 5.28
N ILE A 407 -1.97 7.21 3.95
CA ILE A 407 -2.80 6.33 3.12
C ILE A 407 -2.34 4.87 3.26
N ARG A 408 -3.28 3.92 3.21
CA ARG A 408 -2.98 2.49 3.32
C ARG A 408 -3.70 1.70 2.25
N ASP A 409 -3.10 0.58 1.88
CA ASP A 409 -3.71 -0.42 1.03
C ASP A 409 -3.52 -1.81 1.66
N LYS A 410 -4.35 -2.77 1.26
CA LYS A 410 -4.33 -4.12 1.84
C LYS A 410 -3.17 -5.00 1.38
N TRP A 411 -2.53 -4.68 0.24
CA TRP A 411 -1.48 -5.51 -0.36
C TRP A 411 -0.06 -5.09 0.03
N HIS A 412 0.10 -3.96 0.70
CA HIS A 412 1.41 -3.41 1.04
C HIS A 412 1.39 -2.63 2.37
N LEU A 413 2.36 -2.87 3.24
CA LEU A 413 2.48 -2.24 4.57
C LEU A 413 2.97 -0.79 4.49
N SER A 414 3.83 -0.46 3.54
CA SER A 414 4.28 0.91 3.31
C SER A 414 3.14 1.78 2.77
N TYR A 415 2.99 2.97 3.35
CA TYR A 415 2.10 4.01 2.85
C TYR A 415 2.64 4.70 1.58
N MET A 416 3.95 4.61 1.31
CA MET A 416 4.55 5.23 0.13
C MET A 416 4.22 4.48 -1.15
N TYR A 417 4.03 3.16 -1.10
CA TYR A 417 3.64 2.37 -2.28
C TYR A 417 2.30 2.84 -2.90
N PRO A 418 1.17 2.88 -2.15
CA PRO A 418 -0.07 3.47 -2.66
C PRO A 418 0.04 4.96 -2.99
N THR A 419 0.87 5.72 -2.26
CA THR A 419 1.11 7.15 -2.56
C THR A 419 1.75 7.33 -3.93
N MET A 420 2.81 6.57 -4.23
CA MET A 420 3.49 6.59 -5.53
C MET A 420 2.53 6.27 -6.67
N LEU A 421 1.75 5.19 -6.54
CA LEU A 421 0.80 4.78 -7.57
C LEU A 421 -0.30 5.82 -7.80
N MET A 422 -0.75 6.50 -6.75
CA MET A 422 -1.74 7.56 -6.88
C MET A 422 -1.17 8.80 -7.56
N VAL A 423 0.08 9.17 -7.25
CA VAL A 423 0.78 10.27 -7.94
C VAL A 423 0.95 9.96 -9.43
N GLU A 424 1.35 8.74 -9.78
CA GLU A 424 1.45 8.29 -11.18
C GLU A 424 0.08 8.30 -11.88
N ALA A 425 -0.93 7.67 -11.28
CA ALA A 425 -2.26 7.57 -11.86
C ALA A 425 -2.93 8.94 -12.07
N PHE A 426 -2.77 9.87 -11.12
CA PHE A 426 -3.35 11.21 -11.25
C PHE A 426 -2.51 12.16 -12.08
N GLY A 427 -1.19 12.01 -12.15
CA GLY A 427 -0.36 12.68 -13.13
C GLY A 427 -0.85 12.38 -14.55
N GLU A 428 -1.02 11.09 -14.87
CA GLU A 428 -1.52 10.64 -16.17
C GLU A 428 -2.97 11.09 -16.42
N LEU A 429 -3.86 10.94 -15.43
CA LEU A 429 -5.27 11.35 -15.56
C LEU A 429 -5.39 12.85 -15.86
N LEU A 430 -4.64 13.71 -15.17
CA LEU A 430 -4.68 15.16 -15.39
C LEU A 430 -4.14 15.53 -16.76
N HIS A 431 -3.08 14.86 -17.23
CA HIS A 431 -2.60 15.03 -18.60
C HIS A 431 -3.72 14.78 -19.64
N HIS A 432 -4.49 13.70 -19.45
CA HIS A 432 -5.62 13.39 -20.31
C HIS A 432 -6.80 14.36 -20.16
N LEU A 433 -7.18 14.74 -18.94
CA LEU A 433 -8.32 15.65 -18.69
C LEU A 433 -8.09 17.03 -19.30
N GLU A 434 -6.86 17.51 -19.28
CA GLU A 434 -6.54 18.86 -19.75
C GLU A 434 -6.22 18.89 -21.25
N GLY A 435 -5.69 17.79 -21.79
CA GLY A 435 -5.47 17.60 -23.22
C GLY A 435 -6.72 17.21 -24.01
N ASN A 436 -7.82 16.81 -23.35
CA ASN A 436 -9.02 16.26 -24.01
C ASN A 436 -10.33 16.82 -23.43
N SER A 437 -10.96 17.73 -24.18
CA SER A 437 -12.21 18.38 -23.76
C SER A 437 -13.37 17.40 -23.57
N ALA A 438 -13.45 16.31 -24.35
CA ALA A 438 -14.56 15.34 -24.27
C ALA A 438 -14.50 14.50 -22.99
N LEU A 439 -13.30 14.10 -22.56
CA LEU A 439 -13.14 13.42 -21.27
C LEU A 439 -13.51 14.36 -20.11
N LEU A 440 -13.07 15.62 -20.17
CA LEU A 440 -13.36 16.61 -19.13
C LEU A 440 -14.87 16.93 -19.02
N GLU A 441 -15.56 17.07 -20.15
CA GLU A 441 -17.02 17.25 -20.21
C GLU A 441 -17.74 16.08 -19.53
N THR A 442 -17.25 14.85 -19.73
CA THR A 442 -17.85 13.64 -19.14
C THR A 442 -17.49 13.48 -17.65
N ALA A 443 -16.25 13.80 -17.26
CA ALA A 443 -15.70 13.62 -15.92
C ALA A 443 -16.23 14.63 -14.88
N SER A 444 -16.73 15.78 -15.33
CA SER A 444 -17.07 16.98 -14.56
C SER A 444 -15.87 17.75 -14.00
N GLN A 445 -16.05 19.06 -13.84
CA GLN A 445 -15.09 19.94 -13.19
C GLN A 445 -14.76 19.52 -11.75
N LYS A 446 -15.72 18.90 -11.05
CA LYS A 446 -15.51 18.42 -9.68
C LYS A 446 -14.41 17.36 -9.61
N LEU A 447 -14.38 16.40 -10.53
CA LEU A 447 -13.35 15.37 -10.54
C LEU A 447 -11.96 15.97 -10.83
N LEU A 448 -11.88 16.93 -11.76
CA LEU A 448 -10.63 17.64 -12.07
C LEU A 448 -10.01 18.28 -10.81
N TRP A 449 -10.80 19.05 -10.05
CA TRP A 449 -10.31 19.71 -8.84
C TRP A 449 -9.96 18.72 -7.72
N ARG A 450 -10.77 17.67 -7.52
CA ARG A 450 -10.45 16.60 -6.56
C ARG A 450 -9.14 15.90 -6.89
N ALA A 451 -8.91 15.56 -8.16
CA ALA A 451 -7.67 14.92 -8.62
C ALA A 451 -6.45 15.83 -8.41
N ARG A 452 -6.56 17.12 -8.72
CA ARG A 452 -5.49 18.11 -8.44
C ARG A 452 -5.16 18.19 -6.94
N ILE A 453 -6.17 18.26 -6.08
CA ILE A 453 -5.98 18.28 -4.61
C ILE A 453 -5.28 17.00 -4.14
N CYS A 454 -5.76 15.83 -4.58
CA CYS A 454 -5.16 14.55 -4.22
C CYS A 454 -3.68 14.47 -4.64
N LEU A 455 -3.38 14.79 -5.92
CA LEU A 455 -2.02 14.76 -6.44
C LEU A 455 -1.10 15.73 -5.68
N PHE A 456 -1.57 16.96 -5.43
CA PHE A 456 -0.78 17.95 -4.71
C PHE A 456 -0.51 17.55 -3.27
N GLN A 457 -1.56 17.09 -2.55
CA GLN A 457 -1.41 16.61 -1.18
C GLN A 457 -0.49 15.39 -1.08
N ALA A 458 -0.58 14.45 -2.02
CA ALA A 458 0.29 13.28 -2.05
C ALA A 458 1.77 13.68 -2.11
N CYS A 459 2.11 14.51 -3.08
CA CYS A 459 3.47 15.00 -3.28
C CYS A 459 3.96 15.88 -2.12
N LEU A 460 3.14 16.82 -1.64
CA LEU A 460 3.51 17.68 -0.52
C LEU A 460 3.72 16.88 0.77
N ARG A 461 2.85 15.91 1.08
CA ARG A 461 3.02 15.04 2.24
C ARG A 461 4.29 14.21 2.13
N THR A 462 4.60 13.65 0.94
CA THR A 462 5.88 12.96 0.71
C THR A 462 7.08 13.88 0.98
N LEU A 463 7.05 15.15 0.55
CA LEU A 463 8.10 16.13 0.86
C LEU A 463 8.23 16.43 2.36
N LEU A 464 7.11 16.50 3.08
CA LEU A 464 7.08 16.82 4.50
C LEU A 464 7.53 15.65 5.39
N ASP A 465 7.34 14.41 4.92
CA ASP A 465 7.62 13.17 5.65
C ASP A 465 9.07 12.65 5.46
N GLN A 466 9.93 13.32 4.67
CA GLN A 466 11.30 12.86 4.48
C GLN A 466 12.14 13.01 5.76
N ASP A 467 12.84 11.95 6.14
CA ASP A 467 13.70 11.91 7.32
C ASP A 467 14.99 12.71 7.11
N GLU A 468 15.68 13.02 8.21
CA GLU A 468 16.92 13.82 8.21
C GLU A 468 18.06 13.18 7.40
N ASP A 469 18.09 11.83 7.36
CA ASP A 469 19.06 11.06 6.57
C ASP A 469 18.72 11.00 5.07
N GLY A 470 17.57 11.54 4.67
CA GLY A 470 17.07 11.55 3.30
C GLY A 470 16.16 10.37 2.95
N SER A 471 15.97 9.41 3.84
CA SER A 471 15.09 8.27 3.63
C SER A 471 13.62 8.62 3.86
N TRP A 472 12.77 7.62 3.60
CA TRP A 472 11.44 7.54 4.18
C TRP A 472 11.37 6.29 5.07
N GLU A 473 11.37 6.49 6.38
CA GLU A 473 11.37 5.48 7.44
C GLU A 473 12.61 4.57 7.45
N GLY A 474 13.74 5.03 6.90
CA GLY A 474 14.97 4.25 6.86
C GLY A 474 14.92 2.99 6.00
N LEU A 475 13.92 2.85 5.12
CA LEU A 475 13.71 1.66 4.30
C LEU A 475 14.02 1.95 2.81
N PRO A 476 14.92 1.18 2.16
CA PRO A 476 15.30 1.37 0.75
C PRO A 476 14.13 1.28 -0.24
N GLU A 477 13.32 0.23 -0.18
CA GLU A 477 12.18 0.05 -1.10
C GLU A 477 11.16 1.20 -0.96
N GLN A 478 10.86 1.60 0.28
CA GLN A 478 9.99 2.73 0.58
C GLN A 478 10.56 4.07 0.11
N THR A 479 11.86 4.30 0.30
CA THR A 479 12.56 5.48 -0.20
C THR A 479 12.53 5.54 -1.72
N SER A 480 12.60 4.38 -2.39
CA SER A 480 12.46 4.28 -3.84
C SER A 480 11.07 4.72 -4.29
N TYR A 481 9.99 4.26 -3.64
CA TYR A 481 8.62 4.73 -3.92
C TYR A 481 8.46 6.24 -3.77
N ALA A 482 9.04 6.82 -2.73
CA ALA A 482 9.00 8.26 -2.50
C ALA A 482 9.73 9.03 -3.60
N ILE A 483 10.94 8.61 -3.99
CA ILE A 483 11.69 9.24 -5.08
C ILE A 483 10.89 9.19 -6.39
N LEU A 484 10.29 8.04 -6.70
CA LEU A 484 9.48 7.87 -7.90
C LEU A 484 8.24 8.77 -7.89
N ALA A 485 7.54 8.87 -6.75
CA ALA A 485 6.42 9.79 -6.58
C ALA A 485 6.84 11.25 -6.81
N LEU A 486 7.94 11.69 -6.21
CA LEU A 486 8.42 13.07 -6.36
C LEU A 486 8.90 13.34 -7.80
N ALA A 487 9.56 12.39 -8.45
CA ALA A 487 10.02 12.51 -9.83
C ALA A 487 8.85 12.58 -10.82
N GLU A 488 7.79 11.81 -10.57
CA GLU A 488 6.56 11.87 -11.35
C GLU A 488 5.85 13.22 -11.18
N ALA A 489 5.74 13.70 -9.94
CA ALA A 489 5.18 15.02 -9.66
C ALA A 489 5.94 16.16 -10.39
N GLN A 490 7.27 16.06 -10.54
CA GLN A 490 8.05 17.06 -11.29
C GLN A 490 7.65 17.22 -12.76
N LYS A 491 6.94 16.25 -13.35
CA LYS A 491 6.44 16.36 -14.73
C LYS A 491 5.22 17.29 -14.83
N CYS A 492 4.57 17.57 -13.70
CA CYS A 492 3.37 18.39 -13.65
C CYS A 492 3.69 19.83 -13.22
N SER A 493 3.17 20.83 -13.94
CA SER A 493 3.39 22.25 -13.61
C SER A 493 2.74 22.70 -12.30
N LEU A 494 1.86 21.88 -11.70
CA LEU A 494 1.37 22.08 -10.32
C LEU A 494 2.50 22.26 -9.31
N PHE A 495 3.71 21.76 -9.60
CA PHE A 495 4.82 21.70 -8.66
C PHE A 495 5.99 22.63 -9.01
N ASN A 496 5.82 23.55 -9.97
CA ASN A 496 6.89 24.46 -10.38
C ASN A 496 7.49 25.26 -9.21
N ASP A 497 6.64 25.75 -8.30
CA ASP A 497 7.05 26.58 -7.16
C ASP A 497 7.83 25.80 -6.08
N VAL A 498 7.73 24.46 -6.08
CA VAL A 498 8.43 23.56 -5.15
C VAL A 498 9.46 22.68 -5.85
N ALA A 499 9.77 22.93 -7.13
CA ALA A 499 10.64 22.08 -7.94
C ALA A 499 12.05 21.91 -7.34
N VAL A 500 12.58 22.96 -6.71
CA VAL A 500 13.89 22.92 -6.03
C VAL A 500 13.84 21.97 -4.83
N GLN A 501 12.76 22.00 -4.06
CA GLN A 501 12.56 21.13 -2.90
C GLN A 501 12.38 19.67 -3.34
N LEU A 502 11.61 19.43 -4.41
CA LEU A 502 11.48 18.10 -5.01
C LEU A 502 12.84 17.54 -5.42
N GLN A 503 13.64 18.32 -6.16
CA GLN A 503 14.95 17.87 -6.62
C GLN A 503 15.90 17.61 -5.44
N ALA A 504 15.88 18.47 -4.43
CA ALA A 504 16.69 18.29 -3.24
C ALA A 504 16.30 17.02 -2.45
N ALA A 505 15.00 16.75 -2.31
CA ALA A 505 14.49 15.55 -1.65
C ALA A 505 14.87 14.28 -2.42
N ILE A 506 14.70 14.27 -3.76
CA ILE A 506 15.12 13.17 -4.64
C ILE A 506 16.61 12.87 -4.48
N HIS A 507 17.48 13.88 -4.50
CA HIS A 507 18.92 13.68 -4.35
C HIS A 507 19.31 13.14 -2.96
N ARG A 508 18.63 13.59 -1.89
CA ARG A 508 18.86 13.05 -0.54
C ARG A 508 18.45 11.58 -0.44
N GLY A 509 17.28 11.23 -0.98
CA GLY A 509 16.82 9.84 -1.04
C GLY A 509 17.75 8.95 -1.86
N ALA A 510 18.21 9.42 -3.02
CA ALA A 510 19.17 8.67 -3.83
C ALA A 510 20.50 8.41 -3.09
N ARG A 511 21.01 9.41 -2.36
CA ARG A 511 22.21 9.24 -1.51
C ARG A 511 21.97 8.21 -0.40
N PHE A 512 20.77 8.17 0.18
CA PHE A 512 20.41 7.14 1.15
C PHE A 512 20.48 5.75 0.49
N LEU A 513 19.84 5.56 -0.67
CA LEU A 513 19.85 4.30 -1.41
C LEU A 513 21.26 3.82 -1.80
N GLU A 514 22.16 4.73 -2.18
CA GLU A 514 23.54 4.38 -2.55
C GLU A 514 24.38 3.85 -1.37
N THR A 515 23.98 4.16 -0.14
CA THR A 515 24.79 3.88 1.06
C THR A 515 24.20 2.80 1.96
N HIS A 516 22.91 2.49 1.81
CA HIS A 516 22.20 1.55 2.68
C HIS A 516 22.02 0.17 2.02
N LYS A 517 21.92 -0.85 2.87
CA LYS A 517 21.69 -2.24 2.46
C LYS A 517 20.38 -2.73 3.02
N VAL A 518 19.84 -3.76 2.36
CA VAL A 518 18.65 -4.49 2.78
C VAL A 518 18.76 -4.93 4.24
N GLY A 519 17.79 -4.52 5.07
CA GLY A 519 17.74 -4.77 6.50
C GLY A 519 16.41 -5.36 7.01
N PRO A 520 16.28 -5.56 8.33
CA PRO A 520 15.03 -5.99 8.95
C PRO A 520 13.88 -5.01 8.69
N GLY A 521 12.67 -5.52 8.43
CA GLY A 521 11.48 -4.69 8.20
C GLY A 521 11.24 -4.28 6.74
N GLU A 522 12.03 -4.80 5.80
CA GLU A 522 11.84 -4.58 4.36
C GLU A 522 10.80 -5.52 3.72
N GLN A 523 10.07 -6.30 4.53
CA GLN A 523 8.94 -7.09 4.06
C GLN A 523 7.71 -6.19 3.88
N GLY A 524 7.66 -5.47 2.75
CA GLY A 524 6.58 -4.53 2.45
C GLY A 524 5.28 -5.19 1.97
N TRP A 525 5.36 -6.33 1.29
CA TRP A 525 4.21 -7.01 0.67
C TRP A 525 3.47 -7.87 1.67
N THR A 526 2.14 -7.99 1.51
CA THR A 526 1.29 -8.75 2.45
C THR A 526 0.62 -9.96 1.79
N SER A 527 0.81 -11.11 2.42
CA SER A 527 0.02 -12.33 2.23
C SER A 527 -0.55 -12.73 3.60
N LYS A 528 -0.48 -14.01 3.98
CA LYS A 528 -0.71 -14.47 5.36
C LYS A 528 0.30 -13.84 6.34
N ALA A 529 1.52 -13.61 5.86
CA ALA A 529 2.59 -12.90 6.55
C ALA A 529 3.12 -11.76 5.65
N ALA A 530 4.03 -10.95 6.19
CA ALA A 530 4.77 -9.97 5.40
C ALA A 530 5.93 -10.63 4.64
N TYR A 531 6.14 -10.26 3.37
CA TYR A 531 7.24 -10.74 2.54
C TYR A 531 7.86 -9.62 1.69
N ARG A 532 9.05 -9.88 1.15
CA ARG A 532 9.75 -9.04 0.17
C ARG A 532 9.92 -9.82 -1.13
N VAL A 533 9.91 -9.15 -2.27
CA VAL A 533 10.21 -9.78 -3.56
C VAL A 533 11.46 -9.15 -4.15
N GLU A 534 12.54 -9.91 -4.23
CA GLU A 534 13.88 -9.39 -4.47
C GLU A 534 13.98 -8.61 -5.77
N PHE A 535 13.51 -9.19 -6.88
CA PHE A 535 13.59 -8.51 -8.18
C PHE A 535 12.68 -7.29 -8.30
N VAL A 536 11.55 -7.27 -7.59
CA VAL A 536 10.65 -6.10 -7.59
C VAL A 536 11.28 -4.96 -6.81
N ALA A 537 11.83 -5.24 -5.62
CA ALA A 537 12.53 -4.24 -4.83
C ALA A 537 13.75 -3.68 -5.59
N GLU A 538 14.56 -4.56 -6.20
CA GLU A 538 15.72 -4.14 -7.00
C GLU A 538 15.30 -3.28 -8.22
N ALA A 539 14.19 -3.61 -8.89
CA ALA A 539 13.69 -2.81 -10.00
C ALA A 539 13.29 -1.39 -9.56
N TYR A 540 12.61 -1.25 -8.43
CA TYR A 540 12.23 0.05 -7.88
C TYR A 540 13.44 0.88 -7.43
N GLU A 541 14.41 0.26 -6.76
CA GLU A 541 15.66 0.90 -6.35
C GLU A 541 16.44 1.43 -7.56
N LEU A 542 16.59 0.61 -8.61
CA LEU A 542 17.24 1.00 -9.86
C LEU A 542 16.48 2.11 -10.59
N ALA A 543 15.15 2.04 -10.64
CA ALA A 543 14.33 3.09 -11.25
C ALA A 543 14.49 4.43 -10.52
N ALA A 544 14.46 4.42 -9.19
CA ALA A 544 14.64 5.61 -8.36
C ALA A 544 16.03 6.25 -8.57
N LEU A 545 17.10 5.43 -8.54
CA LEU A 545 18.46 5.89 -8.77
C LEU A 545 18.66 6.43 -10.19
N ASN A 546 18.09 5.77 -11.21
CA ASN A 546 18.17 6.22 -12.60
C ASN A 546 17.52 7.60 -12.78
N LEU A 547 16.33 7.81 -12.22
CA LEU A 547 15.63 9.09 -12.30
C LEU A 547 16.39 10.20 -11.56
N ALA A 548 16.96 9.91 -10.40
CA ALA A 548 17.81 10.85 -9.68
C ALA A 548 19.07 11.24 -10.48
N ALA A 549 19.68 10.28 -11.19
CA ALA A 549 20.90 10.50 -11.97
C ALA A 549 20.67 11.27 -13.29
N LEU A 550 19.52 11.08 -13.95
CA LEU A 550 19.20 11.75 -15.21
C LEU A 550 18.99 13.27 -15.03
N GLY A 551 18.54 13.69 -13.84
CA GLY A 551 18.13 15.07 -13.57
C GLY A 551 16.89 15.45 -14.38
N SER A 552 16.03 16.31 -13.83
CA SER A 552 14.78 16.69 -14.50
C SER A 552 15.06 17.30 -15.89
N LYS A 553 14.63 16.59 -16.95
CA LYS A 553 14.22 17.24 -18.20
C LYS A 553 12.72 17.40 -18.12
N ALA A 554 12.26 18.61 -17.81
CA ALA A 554 10.87 18.99 -18.00
C ALA A 554 10.51 18.73 -19.47
N THR A 555 9.81 17.63 -19.72
CA THR A 555 9.18 17.31 -21.01
C THR A 555 7.70 17.53 -20.77
N GLY A 556 7.19 18.60 -21.37
CA GLY A 556 6.00 19.28 -20.88
C GLY A 556 4.67 18.60 -21.21
N ALA A 557 3.67 18.92 -20.38
CA ALA A 557 2.50 19.66 -20.81
C ALA A 557 2.19 20.65 -19.68
N ALA A 558 2.05 21.93 -19.99
CA ALA A 558 1.72 22.94 -19.00
C ALA A 558 0.27 22.72 -18.55
N VAL A 559 0.10 22.13 -17.38
CA VAL A 559 -1.17 22.18 -16.65
C VAL A 559 -1.45 23.64 -16.32
N SER A 560 -2.46 24.20 -16.98
CA SER A 560 -2.92 25.56 -16.71
C SER A 560 -3.63 25.56 -15.36
N VAL A 561 -2.92 25.99 -14.33
CA VAL A 561 -3.51 26.25 -13.02
C VAL A 561 -4.15 27.64 -13.05
N ALA A 562 -5.35 27.74 -12.49
CA ALA A 562 -6.00 28.99 -12.19
C ALA A 562 -5.11 29.85 -11.25
N LYS A 563 -4.83 31.09 -11.68
CA LYS A 563 -3.92 32.08 -11.06
C LYS A 563 -2.49 31.57 -10.83
N SER A 564 -1.55 32.09 -11.63
CA SER A 564 -0.12 32.06 -11.30
C SER A 564 0.07 32.64 -9.89
N LEU A 565 0.70 31.89 -8.98
CA LEU A 565 1.03 32.34 -7.62
C LEU A 565 2.19 33.35 -7.57
N THR A 566 2.53 33.93 -8.71
CA THR A 566 3.58 34.94 -8.82
C THR A 566 2.93 36.29 -9.04
N GLY A 567 3.07 37.17 -8.07
CA GLY A 567 2.52 38.51 -8.11
C GLY A 567 2.81 39.30 -6.83
N PRO A 568 2.82 40.64 -6.89
CA PRO A 568 3.12 41.49 -5.73
C PRO A 568 2.18 41.24 -4.53
N GLU A 569 0.92 40.90 -4.81
CA GLU A 569 -0.09 40.57 -3.80
C GLU A 569 0.25 39.29 -3.03
N PHE A 570 0.69 38.25 -3.75
CA PHE A 570 1.11 36.97 -3.15
C PHE A 570 2.35 37.15 -2.26
N GLU A 571 3.33 37.94 -2.72
CA GLU A 571 4.53 38.27 -1.94
C GLU A 571 4.19 39.08 -0.67
N ALA A 572 3.26 40.02 -0.77
CA ALA A 572 2.78 40.77 0.38
C ALA A 572 2.10 39.86 1.41
N TYR A 573 1.35 38.85 0.92
CA TYR A 573 0.67 37.87 1.76
C TYR A 573 1.66 36.98 2.51
N ILE A 574 2.66 36.43 1.82
CA ILE A 574 3.75 35.65 2.45
C ILE A 574 4.51 36.51 3.48
N ALA A 575 4.83 37.76 3.16
CA ALA A 575 5.50 38.67 4.08
C ALA A 575 4.66 38.99 5.32
N ALA A 576 3.34 39.15 5.18
CA ALA A 576 2.42 39.35 6.30
C ALA A 576 2.35 38.10 7.19
N LEU A 577 2.20 36.92 6.59
CA LEU A 577 2.18 35.64 7.31
C LEU A 577 3.47 35.42 8.10
N LYS A 578 4.64 35.75 7.53
CA LYS A 578 5.93 35.65 8.20
C LYS A 578 6.09 36.56 9.44
N ARG A 579 5.29 37.62 9.54
CA ARG A 579 5.26 38.49 10.74
C ARG A 579 4.35 37.93 11.84
N ALA A 580 3.43 37.03 11.49
CA ALA A 580 2.57 36.38 12.46
C ALA A 580 3.39 35.36 13.29
N PRO A 581 3.35 35.40 14.64
CA PRO A 581 4.10 34.47 15.49
C PRO A 581 3.85 32.99 15.18
N LEU A 582 2.69 32.66 14.63
CA LEU A 582 2.31 31.30 14.25
C LEU A 582 3.19 30.73 13.12
N PHE A 583 3.62 31.57 12.18
CA PHE A 583 4.29 31.16 10.94
C PHE A 583 5.72 31.71 10.78
N SER A 584 6.23 32.49 11.74
CA SER A 584 7.56 33.11 11.67
C SER A 584 8.67 32.09 11.40
N GLU A 585 8.64 30.96 12.11
CA GLU A 585 9.62 29.86 12.01
C GLU A 585 9.38 28.90 10.83
N MET A 586 8.20 28.95 10.19
CA MET A 586 7.87 28.01 9.12
C MET A 586 8.64 28.37 7.84
N PRO A 587 9.41 27.44 7.23
CA PRO A 587 10.13 27.73 5.98
C PRO A 587 9.22 28.31 4.91
N GLU A 588 9.70 29.33 4.20
CA GLU A 588 8.88 30.09 3.24
C GLU A 588 8.25 29.19 2.17
N TRP A 589 9.01 28.20 1.67
CA TRP A 589 8.49 27.24 0.68
C TRP A 589 7.30 26.43 1.20
N LYS A 590 7.23 26.12 2.50
CA LYS A 590 6.09 25.39 3.09
C LYS A 590 4.85 26.28 3.15
N LEU A 591 5.03 27.58 3.39
CA LEU A 591 3.93 28.56 3.35
C LEU A 591 3.40 28.72 1.93
N ARG A 592 4.29 28.86 0.95
CA ARG A 592 3.92 28.93 -0.48
C ARG A 592 3.18 27.68 -0.92
N ALA A 593 3.67 26.49 -0.58
CA ALA A 593 3.00 25.23 -0.89
C ALA A 593 1.62 25.11 -0.24
N SER A 594 1.47 25.53 1.02
CA SER A 594 0.18 25.52 1.72
C SER A 594 -0.83 26.50 1.10
N LEU A 595 -0.36 27.64 0.61
CA LEU A 595 -1.19 28.62 -0.08
C LEU A 595 -1.60 28.14 -1.48
N PHE A 596 -0.72 27.41 -2.17
CA PHE A 596 -1.09 26.73 -3.42
C PHE A 596 -2.18 25.69 -3.18
N GLU A 597 -1.99 24.80 -2.20
CA GLU A 597 -2.98 23.78 -1.85
C GLU A 597 -4.33 24.41 -1.50
N SER A 598 -4.37 25.49 -0.71
CA SER A 598 -5.62 26.16 -0.38
C SER A 598 -6.36 26.70 -1.60
N ASN A 599 -5.63 27.24 -2.58
CA ASN A 599 -6.23 27.76 -3.82
C ASN A 599 -6.88 26.66 -4.67
N LEU A 600 -6.44 25.40 -4.55
CA LEU A 600 -7.09 24.28 -5.23
C LEU A 600 -8.50 24.00 -4.69
N PHE A 601 -8.80 24.38 -3.44
CA PHE A 601 -10.13 24.22 -2.85
C PHE A 601 -11.12 25.30 -3.26
N VAL A 602 -10.64 26.50 -3.61
CA VAL A 602 -11.49 27.69 -3.87
C VAL A 602 -12.55 27.45 -4.95
N PRO A 603 -12.26 26.86 -6.12
CA PRO A 603 -13.28 26.56 -7.13
C PRO A 603 -14.36 25.61 -6.63
N MET A 604 -13.99 24.66 -5.76
CA MET A 604 -14.94 23.73 -5.16
C MET A 604 -15.79 24.38 -4.07
N LEU A 605 -15.24 25.35 -3.32
CA LEU A 605 -15.99 26.10 -2.31
C LEU A 605 -17.04 27.02 -2.95
N ARG A 606 -16.68 27.72 -4.03
CA ARG A 606 -17.62 28.58 -4.79
C ARG A 606 -18.82 27.81 -5.32
N GLY A 607 -18.59 26.61 -5.87
CA GLY A 607 -19.64 25.80 -6.47
C GLY A 607 -20.60 25.10 -5.48
N GLN A 608 -20.52 25.37 -4.16
CA GLN A 608 -21.42 24.76 -3.17
C GLN A 608 -22.70 25.56 -2.92
N ASN A 609 -22.68 26.89 -3.07
CA ASN A 609 -23.83 27.75 -2.80
C ASN A 609 -23.74 29.02 -3.66
N ASP A 610 -24.87 29.48 -4.20
CA ASP A 610 -24.99 30.72 -4.98
C ASP A 610 -24.45 31.94 -4.19
N GLU A 611 -24.56 31.91 -2.85
CA GLU A 611 -24.03 32.95 -1.97
C GLU A 611 -22.49 33.00 -1.95
N PHE A 612 -21.81 31.87 -2.14
CA PHE A 612 -20.35 31.80 -2.23
C PHE A 612 -19.82 32.16 -3.62
N GLU A 613 -20.66 32.20 -4.65
CA GLU A 613 -20.27 32.73 -5.97
C GLU A 613 -19.97 34.22 -5.92
N THR A 614 -20.63 34.96 -5.00
CA THR A 614 -20.51 36.42 -4.84
C THR A 614 -19.62 36.87 -3.68
N ALA A 615 -19.05 35.94 -2.91
CA ALA A 615 -18.22 36.25 -1.75
C ALA A 615 -16.88 36.91 -2.15
N ASP A 616 -16.35 37.80 -1.30
CA ASP A 616 -15.03 38.41 -1.50
C ASP A 616 -13.95 37.31 -1.51
N ASP A 617 -13.18 37.26 -2.60
CA ASP A 617 -12.07 36.34 -2.86
C ASP A 617 -11.15 36.20 -1.63
N LYS A 618 -10.95 37.29 -0.87
CA LYS A 618 -10.07 37.33 0.30
C LYS A 618 -10.50 36.40 1.43
N TYR A 619 -11.80 36.24 1.69
CA TYR A 619 -12.29 35.37 2.77
C TYR A 619 -12.18 33.89 2.38
N LEU A 620 -12.51 33.55 1.14
CA LEU A 620 -12.35 32.19 0.60
C LEU A 620 -10.88 31.74 0.68
N ASP A 621 -9.97 32.59 0.23
CA ASP A 621 -8.54 32.32 0.21
C ASP A 621 -7.98 32.20 1.64
N MET A 622 -8.36 33.10 2.55
CA MET A 622 -7.88 33.10 3.94
C MET A 622 -8.36 31.91 4.77
N ILE A 623 -9.63 31.53 4.65
CA ILE A 623 -10.18 30.39 5.39
C ILE A 623 -9.52 29.10 4.92
N ALA A 624 -9.47 28.88 3.61
CA ALA A 624 -8.81 27.70 3.05
C ALA A 624 -7.33 27.65 3.44
N PHE A 625 -6.62 28.78 3.34
CA PHE A 625 -5.22 28.89 3.73
C PHE A 625 -5.01 28.56 5.21
N THR A 626 -5.85 29.08 6.10
CA THR A 626 -5.70 28.87 7.55
C THR A 626 -5.80 27.39 7.89
N TRP A 627 -6.81 26.69 7.38
CA TRP A 627 -6.98 25.25 7.59
C TRP A 627 -5.83 24.42 7.01
N VAL A 628 -5.42 24.71 5.77
CA VAL A 628 -4.36 23.96 5.08
C VAL A 628 -3.00 24.19 5.74
N SER A 629 -2.61 25.44 5.97
CA SER A 629 -1.31 25.79 6.54
C SER A 629 -1.14 25.25 7.95
N LEU A 630 -2.18 25.32 8.77
CA LEU A 630 -2.20 24.72 10.09
C LEU A 630 -2.03 23.18 9.99
N ASN A 631 -2.83 22.51 9.15
CA ASN A 631 -2.74 21.06 8.93
C ASN A 631 -1.33 20.61 8.51
N ASN A 632 -0.71 21.34 7.58
CA ASN A 632 0.63 21.06 7.06
C ASN A 632 1.74 21.41 8.06
N ARG A 633 1.56 22.46 8.88
CA ARG A 633 2.53 22.89 9.90
C ARG A 633 2.72 21.85 10.99
N ILE A 634 1.62 21.24 11.47
CA ILE A 634 1.69 20.20 12.52
C ILE A 634 1.77 18.78 11.97
N ASN A 635 1.84 18.63 10.64
CA ASN A 635 1.80 17.36 9.93
C ASN A 635 0.64 16.43 10.36
N SER A 636 -0.54 17.00 10.65
CA SER A 636 -1.67 16.24 11.21
C SER A 636 -2.31 15.25 10.24
N CYS A 637 -2.08 15.43 8.93
CA CYS A 637 -2.63 14.60 7.87
C CYS A 637 -4.15 14.37 8.03
N LEU A 638 -4.91 15.43 8.31
CA LEU A 638 -6.37 15.39 8.30
C LEU A 638 -6.89 14.87 6.96
N SER A 639 -7.99 14.12 7.01
CA SER A 639 -8.66 13.68 5.79
C SER A 639 -9.11 14.90 4.98
N THR A 640 -8.95 14.84 3.66
CA THR A 640 -9.29 15.96 2.76
C THR A 640 -10.76 16.33 2.88
N ALA A 641 -11.65 15.35 3.07
CA ALA A 641 -13.07 15.57 3.31
C ALA A 641 -13.32 16.36 4.60
N ARG A 642 -12.57 16.08 5.67
CA ARG A 642 -12.68 16.82 6.92
C ARG A 642 -12.14 18.23 6.78
N LEU A 643 -10.98 18.42 6.14
CA LEU A 643 -10.45 19.75 5.84
C LEU A 643 -11.48 20.59 5.07
N TYR A 644 -12.06 20.01 4.02
CA TYR A 644 -13.07 20.69 3.20
C TYR A 644 -14.35 21.00 3.97
N ALA A 645 -14.87 20.07 4.77
CA ALA A 645 -16.04 20.30 5.61
C ALA A 645 -15.80 21.44 6.62
N MET A 646 -14.62 21.47 7.24
CA MET A 646 -14.26 22.53 8.17
C MET A 646 -14.12 23.90 7.51
N MET A 647 -13.62 23.96 6.27
CA MET A 647 -13.60 25.19 5.47
C MET A 647 -15.02 25.70 5.22
N LEU A 648 -15.96 24.81 4.84
CA LEU A 648 -17.36 25.17 4.59
C LEU A 648 -18.05 25.69 5.86
N THR A 649 -17.89 25.02 7.00
CA THR A 649 -18.46 25.49 8.26
C THR A 649 -17.88 26.86 8.66
N SER A 650 -16.58 27.05 8.49
CA SER A 650 -15.92 28.33 8.80
C SER A 650 -16.42 29.47 7.91
N LEU A 651 -16.70 29.20 6.63
CA LEU A 651 -17.27 30.17 5.70
C LEU A 651 -18.69 30.59 6.11
N GLN A 652 -19.53 29.63 6.51
CA GLN A 652 -20.88 29.90 6.98
C GLN A 652 -20.88 30.74 8.26
N SER A 653 -19.99 30.43 9.21
CA SER A 653 -19.85 31.19 10.46
C SER A 653 -19.34 32.61 10.21
N ALA A 654 -18.34 32.79 9.34
CA ALA A 654 -17.80 34.12 9.01
C ALA A 654 -18.87 35.04 8.38
N GLN A 655 -19.72 34.51 7.51
CA GLN A 655 -20.84 35.27 6.93
C GLN A 655 -21.88 35.66 7.98
N ALA A 656 -22.19 34.77 8.94
CA ALA A 656 -23.13 35.07 10.01
C ALA A 656 -22.63 36.20 10.94
N GLU A 657 -21.31 36.27 11.17
CA GLU A 657 -20.68 37.34 11.96
C GLU A 657 -20.58 38.68 11.20
N ASP A 658 -20.31 38.67 9.89
CA ASP A 658 -20.31 39.88 9.04
C ASP A 658 -21.72 40.53 8.94
N ILE A 659 -22.78 39.72 9.09
CA ILE A 659 -24.17 40.18 9.18
C ILE A 659 -24.48 40.77 10.59
N SER A 660 -23.70 40.41 11.61
CA SER A 660 -24.03 40.68 13.01
C SER A 660 -23.46 41.98 13.59
N GLU A 661 -22.22 42.43 13.30
CA GLU A 661 -21.72 43.67 13.94
C GLU A 661 -20.69 44.49 13.15
N ALA A 662 -21.04 45.77 12.93
CA ALA A 662 -20.11 46.89 12.97
C ALA A 662 -19.73 47.18 14.43
N GLY A 663 -18.64 46.59 14.95
CA GLY A 663 -18.17 46.89 16.31
C GLY A 663 -16.96 46.09 16.81
N ALA A 664 -15.89 46.81 17.13
CA ALA A 664 -14.66 46.41 17.87
C ALA A 664 -13.81 45.23 17.32
N ALA A 665 -12.52 45.52 17.09
CA ALA A 665 -11.52 44.52 16.70
C ALA A 665 -11.35 43.43 17.78
N PRO A 666 -11.54 42.14 17.46
CA PRO A 666 -11.35 41.05 18.42
C PRO A 666 -9.88 40.91 18.83
N ALA A 667 -9.63 40.46 20.06
CA ALA A 667 -8.29 40.13 20.53
C ALA A 667 -7.65 39.01 19.68
N VAL A 668 -6.37 39.19 19.32
CA VAL A 668 -5.60 38.21 18.53
C VAL A 668 -5.55 36.87 19.28
N PRO A 669 -6.01 35.76 18.69
CA PRO A 669 -5.94 34.45 19.32
C PRO A 669 -4.48 34.01 19.50
N ASP A 670 -4.18 33.35 20.63
CA ASP A 670 -2.85 32.80 20.93
C ASP A 670 -2.50 31.70 19.90
N ALA A 671 -1.34 31.82 19.24
CA ALA A 671 -0.85 30.84 18.27
C ALA A 671 -0.74 29.42 18.88
N SER A 672 -0.40 29.34 20.17
CA SER A 672 -0.36 28.07 20.91
C SER A 672 -1.76 27.49 21.14
N GLU A 673 -2.77 28.34 21.33
CA GLU A 673 -4.16 27.91 21.48
C GLU A 673 -4.72 27.37 20.16
N LEU A 674 -4.49 28.05 19.03
CA LEU A 674 -4.92 27.56 17.71
C LEU A 674 -4.27 26.22 17.34
N CYS A 675 -2.97 26.05 17.59
CA CYS A 675 -2.31 24.76 17.37
C CYS A 675 -2.90 23.67 18.25
N ARG A 676 -3.11 23.93 19.55
CA ARG A 676 -3.73 22.98 20.48
C ARG A 676 -5.16 22.60 20.10
N LEU A 677 -5.95 23.56 19.63
CA LEU A 677 -7.31 23.31 19.19
C LEU A 677 -7.33 22.48 17.90
N MET A 678 -6.46 22.75 16.93
CA MET A 678 -6.34 21.91 15.74
C MET A 678 -5.85 20.49 16.10
N GLU A 679 -4.89 20.35 17.01
CA GLU A 679 -4.50 19.03 17.51
C GLU A 679 -5.68 18.31 18.17
N ALA A 680 -6.52 19.03 18.91
CA ALA A 680 -7.73 18.46 19.51
C ALA A 680 -8.76 18.05 18.44
N VAL A 681 -8.98 18.87 17.40
CA VAL A 681 -9.80 18.53 16.23
C VAL A 681 -9.23 17.28 15.55
N SER A 682 -7.92 17.22 15.35
CA SER A 682 -7.24 16.06 14.73
C SER A 682 -7.37 14.77 15.55
N LYS A 683 -7.40 14.89 16.88
CA LYS A 683 -7.56 13.77 17.82
C LYS A 683 -9.02 13.31 17.98
N GLN A 684 -10.01 14.13 17.60
CA GLN A 684 -11.41 13.69 17.57
C GLN A 684 -11.60 12.65 16.45
N THR A 685 -11.71 11.38 16.82
CA THR A 685 -11.95 10.27 15.90
C THR A 685 -13.43 10.26 15.47
N PRO A 686 -13.77 10.11 14.18
CA PRO A 686 -15.13 9.70 13.81
C PRO A 686 -15.25 8.19 14.07
N HIS A 687 -16.06 7.80 15.05
CA HIS A 687 -16.56 6.43 15.10
C HIS A 687 -17.61 6.23 14.00
N ASN A 688 -17.35 5.29 13.09
CA ASN A 688 -18.24 4.68 12.12
C ASN A 688 -18.84 5.55 10.98
N ASN A 689 -18.51 5.12 9.76
CA ASN A 689 -19.22 5.43 8.51
C ASN A 689 -20.72 5.08 8.61
N LYS A 690 -21.57 6.08 8.91
CA LYS A 690 -22.94 6.15 8.41
C LYS A 690 -23.26 7.61 8.07
N SER A 691 -23.75 7.81 6.84
CA SER A 691 -24.41 9.00 6.28
C SER A 691 -24.47 10.25 7.18
N LEU A 692 -23.66 11.26 6.85
CA LEU A 692 -23.64 12.60 7.46
C LEU A 692 -24.88 13.44 7.10
N THR A 693 -26.08 12.91 7.26
CA THR A 693 -27.33 13.66 6.99
C THR A 693 -28.43 13.53 8.04
N ALA A 694 -28.20 12.90 9.18
CA ALA A 694 -29.13 13.03 10.30
C ALA A 694 -28.41 12.79 11.63
N GLU A 695 -28.81 13.53 12.65
CA GLU A 695 -28.37 13.44 14.07
C GLU A 695 -27.15 14.31 14.46
N LEU A 696 -27.27 15.63 14.24
CA LEU A 696 -26.69 16.62 15.16
C LEU A 696 -27.79 17.09 16.11
N ASN A 697 -28.05 16.33 17.17
CA ASN A 697 -28.71 16.85 18.37
C ASN A 697 -28.45 15.92 19.57
N GLY A 698 -27.48 16.32 20.39
CA GLY A 698 -27.38 15.87 21.79
C GLY A 698 -26.28 14.87 22.11
N SER A 699 -25.11 15.35 22.55
CA SER A 699 -24.40 14.82 23.73
C SER A 699 -23.22 15.73 24.09
N GLY A 700 -23.01 15.96 25.39
CA GLY A 700 -22.08 16.95 25.95
C GLY A 700 -20.59 16.60 25.81
N LEU A 701 -20.06 16.69 24.59
CA LEU A 701 -18.64 16.94 24.36
C LEU A 701 -18.37 18.45 24.58
N PRO A 702 -17.21 18.86 25.14
CA PRO A 702 -16.83 20.27 25.12
C PRO A 702 -16.85 20.76 23.67
N ASP A 703 -17.47 21.91 23.43
CA ASP A 703 -17.62 22.54 22.11
C ASP A 703 -16.27 23.01 21.56
N ILE A 704 -15.41 22.05 21.22
CA ILE A 704 -14.07 22.27 20.69
C ILE A 704 -14.16 22.83 19.28
N ASN A 705 -15.16 22.41 18.50
CA ASN A 705 -15.36 22.87 17.13
C ASN A 705 -15.84 24.32 17.11
N GLY A 706 -16.86 24.69 17.90
CA GLY A 706 -17.32 26.08 17.99
C GLY A 706 -16.26 27.02 18.60
N LYS A 707 -15.50 26.56 19.60
CA LYS A 707 -14.33 27.32 20.11
C LYS A 707 -13.24 27.50 19.06
N PHE A 708 -12.98 26.48 18.25
CA PHE A 708 -11.99 26.58 17.17
C PHE A 708 -12.45 27.50 16.06
N GLU A 709 -13.71 27.40 15.64
CA GLU A 709 -14.33 28.26 14.63
C GLU A 709 -14.28 29.73 15.05
N THR A 710 -14.66 30.04 16.29
CA THR A 710 -14.59 31.40 16.83
C THR A 710 -13.15 31.93 16.85
N SER A 711 -12.18 31.10 17.26
CA SER A 711 -10.76 31.48 17.29
C SER A 711 -10.17 31.63 15.89
N ILE A 712 -10.58 30.80 14.92
CA ILE A 712 -10.18 30.93 13.51
C ILE A 712 -10.75 32.21 12.90
N GLY A 713 -12.02 32.54 13.14
CA GLY A 713 -12.63 33.77 12.64
C GLY A 713 -11.84 35.00 13.07
N ARG A 714 -11.49 35.09 14.36
CA ARG A 714 -10.65 36.19 14.90
C ARG A 714 -9.25 36.22 14.29
N PHE A 715 -8.64 35.05 14.05
CA PHE A 715 -7.33 34.95 13.41
C PHE A 715 -7.36 35.46 11.97
N ILE A 716 -8.38 35.06 11.20
CA ILE A 716 -8.56 35.49 9.80
C ILE A 716 -8.73 37.01 9.73
N VAL A 717 -9.60 37.58 10.57
CA VAL A 717 -9.77 39.04 10.65
C VAL A 717 -8.46 39.74 11.01
N HIS A 718 -7.67 39.17 11.92
CA HIS A 718 -6.35 39.71 12.26
C HIS A 718 -5.37 39.68 11.07
N VAL A 719 -5.28 38.56 10.35
CA VAL A 719 -4.38 38.43 9.19
C VAL A 719 -4.83 39.33 8.04
N LEU A 720 -6.14 39.40 7.75
CA LEU A 720 -6.70 40.31 6.74
C LEU A 720 -6.37 41.78 7.02
N ASN A 721 -6.36 42.20 8.30
CA ASN A 721 -5.94 43.54 8.70
C ASN A 721 -4.43 43.80 8.57
N LEU A 722 -3.60 42.74 8.49
CA LEU A 722 -2.15 42.84 8.27
C LEU A 722 -1.77 42.85 6.79
N VAL A 723 -2.65 42.38 5.91
CA VAL A 723 -2.48 42.46 4.45
C VAL A 723 -2.81 43.90 4.02
N PRO A 724 -1.87 44.66 3.43
CA PRO A 724 -2.16 46.02 2.97
C PRO A 724 -3.33 46.00 1.98
N ALA A 725 -4.21 47.00 2.03
CA ALA A 725 -5.18 47.22 0.96
C ALA A 725 -4.39 47.47 -0.34
N VAL A 726 -4.26 46.43 -1.18
CA VAL A 726 -3.69 46.57 -2.52
C VAL A 726 -4.73 47.29 -3.35
N ALA A 727 -4.38 48.50 -3.78
CA ALA A 727 -5.17 49.32 -4.71
C ALA A 727 -5.04 48.80 -6.14
#